data_AF-A0A1D1Y134-F1
#
_entry.id   AF-A0A1D1Y134-F1
#
_cell.length_a   1.000
_cell.length_b   1.000
_cell.length_c   1.000
_cell.angle_alpha   90.00
_cell.angle_beta   90.00
_cell.angle_gamma   90.00
#
_symmetry.space_group_name_H-M   'P 1'
#
loop_
_entity.id
_entity.type
_entity.pdbx_description
1 polymer ?
#
loop_
_entity_poly.entity_id
_entity_poly.type
_entity_poly.pdbx_seq_one_letter_code
_entity_poly.pdbx_strand_id
1 'polypeptide(L)'
;ESEEESEETETGSEDSEDGTESEEELTEHKKQMLKRKQEAAERRRKRHEEALASRSKDNLRSPICCILGHVDTGKCFGKGTPVLMYDGSICAVETIQAGDQVMGDDSTPRNVSGVTSGKGLLYKIIPTNNPSAQPFVCNDAHILVLKITSLPYIQHQEIKGQFCLNYFIYNKNTNLIKKANKFYTYPTSQFQTKYHAKMAANKDLKLLNSDKNQNLFCPSISGDAGLEIVRTDFIWQPSITQFLSCSSEVQSAVNMFTPNRVRFSIREGAFAKIIERIIGSPITNNIIKFYAWLTGYWIGTNFVMFNTKTESDSQDVVVSLFDELGILRRKDIPEIMMYEDLDLVRLPMLAGIINSKGLYNSQDDVIKLTLMDDNNAKNFVKISRSCGLRASISDPQNTCIIYKASTIPSVFYRSNCKINDHKQNQSWGFQIKELGVGEYFGFVVDGNHRFLLGDFTVTHNTKLLDKIRQTNVQEGEAGGITQQIGATYFPMETIKAKTALLNKDNKQDYKLPGLLIIDTPGHESFTNLRSRGSSLCNIAILVVDIMHGLEPQTLESLRLLRDRKTPFIVALNKIDRMYDWKPISDNSFLDSLSKQSESVKREFEDRVEKTILAFAEQGLNSVLYYENKNFARNVSLVPTSAITGEGIPDMLMLLVNLTQSRMSDELMYLSELECTVLEVKVIEGLGTTIDVVLSNGVLNEGDKIVLCGLNGPIVTTIRALLTPQPLRELRVKSAYVHHKSVKAALGIKISAQDLEKAIAGSRLMVVGPDDDEEDLKDEVMSDLKSLLSSIDKSGKGVCVQASTLGSLEALLEFLRTSKIPVSGINIGPVYKKDIMRAATMLEKAKEFAVILCFDVKVDKEIQDLADELGIKIFKADIIYHLFDQFVAYNKEIVEQKRKDQAPQAVFPCTLKIVPGAIFNKRDPIIIGVDVVEGTLRTGTPLCVVKIDPTTNQREIISLGKVTSMEQNHKTVEIAKKGHTGAGIAIKIESAVYESSKMVGRHFLETDEIYSKVSRVSIDILKESFRDDLNKEEWALIIKLKKILDIN
;
A
#
# COMPACT_ATOMS: atom_id res chain seq x y z
N GLU A 1 -17.42 -58.48 -40.64
CA GLU A 1 -18.46 -57.43 -40.78
C GLU A 1 -19.52 -57.71 -39.73
N SER A 2 -19.90 -56.64 -38.99
CA SER A 2 -21.12 -56.42 -38.17
C SER A 2 -21.52 -57.50 -37.14
N GLU A 3 -21.42 -57.24 -35.83
CA GLU A 3 -22.27 -56.36 -34.98
C GLU A 3 -23.70 -56.86 -34.77
N GLU A 4 -24.03 -57.14 -33.49
CA GLU A 4 -25.27 -56.84 -32.73
C GLU A 4 -25.12 -57.55 -31.35
N GLU A 5 -24.81 -56.82 -30.27
CA GLU A 5 -25.71 -56.15 -29.31
C GLU A 5 -26.28 -57.06 -28.20
N SER A 6 -25.84 -56.79 -26.95
CA SER A 6 -26.60 -57.05 -25.72
C SER A 6 -26.17 -56.05 -24.64
N GLU A 7 -27.09 -55.17 -24.26
CA GLU A 7 -26.98 -54.15 -23.22
C GLU A 7 -26.99 -54.78 -21.81
N GLU A 8 -26.09 -54.34 -20.92
CA GLU A 8 -26.30 -54.44 -19.47
C GLU A 8 -26.03 -53.08 -18.81
N THR A 9 -27.03 -52.64 -18.06
CA THR A 9 -27.13 -51.40 -17.30
C THR A 9 -26.31 -51.47 -16.01
N GLU A 10 -25.24 -50.68 -15.88
CA GLU A 10 -24.55 -50.45 -14.60
C GLU A 10 -25.05 -49.17 -13.93
N THR A 11 -25.88 -49.33 -12.90
CA THR A 11 -26.17 -48.31 -11.90
C THR A 11 -25.08 -48.35 -10.83
N GLY A 12 -24.10 -47.45 -10.90
CA GLY A 12 -23.08 -47.25 -9.87
C GLY A 12 -23.61 -46.43 -8.69
N SER A 13 -24.00 -47.10 -7.62
CA SER A 13 -24.19 -46.52 -6.30
C SER A 13 -22.94 -46.80 -5.45
N GLU A 14 -22.04 -45.83 -5.34
CA GLU A 14 -20.97 -45.84 -4.33
C GLU A 14 -21.53 -45.30 -3.00
N ASP A 15 -22.11 -46.20 -2.20
CA ASP A 15 -22.33 -45.94 -0.78
C ASP A 15 -21.03 -46.20 -0.01
N SER A 16 -20.56 -45.15 0.66
CA SER A 16 -19.47 -45.19 1.62
C SER A 16 -19.98 -45.76 2.95
N GLU A 17 -19.74 -47.05 3.19
CA GLU A 17 -19.85 -47.64 4.53
C GLU A 17 -18.47 -47.68 5.20
N ASP A 18 -18.31 -46.84 6.22
CA ASP A 18 -17.29 -46.91 7.25
C ASP A 18 -17.51 -48.21 8.06
N GLY A 19 -16.91 -49.30 7.59
CA GLY A 19 -16.86 -50.58 8.28
C GLY A 19 -15.50 -50.77 8.93
N THR A 20 -15.46 -50.86 10.26
CA THR A 20 -14.34 -51.44 11.01
C THR A 20 -14.10 -52.88 10.56
N GLU A 21 -13.28 -53.07 9.53
CA GLU A 21 -12.83 -54.38 9.10
C GLU A 21 -11.74 -54.89 10.05
N SER A 22 -12.04 -56.04 10.64
CA SER A 22 -11.11 -56.90 11.39
C SER A 22 -9.81 -57.17 10.62
N GLU A 23 -8.68 -57.26 11.33
CA GLU A 23 -7.30 -57.40 10.84
C GLU A 23 -6.99 -58.62 9.94
N GLU A 24 -7.97 -59.44 9.55
CA GLU A 24 -7.73 -60.78 9.00
C GLU A 24 -7.79 -60.92 7.47
N GLU A 25 -8.15 -59.91 6.67
CA GLU A 25 -8.14 -60.03 5.19
C GLU A 25 -7.35 -58.97 4.41
N LEU A 26 -6.26 -58.43 4.99
CA LEU A 26 -5.23 -57.77 4.17
C LEU A 26 -4.43 -58.84 3.39
N THR A 27 -4.56 -58.83 2.06
CA THR A 27 -3.81 -59.67 1.11
C THR A 27 -2.32 -59.71 1.47
N GLU A 28 -1.65 -60.86 1.40
CA GLU A 28 -0.21 -61.00 1.77
C GLU A 28 0.69 -59.93 1.12
N HIS A 29 0.36 -59.53 -0.10
CA HIS A 29 1.02 -58.45 -0.83
C HIS A 29 0.86 -57.07 -0.17
N LYS A 30 -0.34 -56.71 0.32
CA LYS A 30 -0.56 -55.46 1.08
C LYS A 30 0.13 -55.51 2.45
N LYS A 31 0.13 -56.66 3.15
CA LYS A 31 0.88 -56.83 4.40
C LYS A 31 2.40 -56.70 4.20
N GLN A 32 2.95 -57.26 3.11
CA GLN A 32 4.36 -57.09 2.74
C GLN A 32 4.72 -55.65 2.38
N MET A 33 3.87 -54.93 1.63
CA MET A 33 4.10 -53.52 1.32
C MET A 33 4.05 -52.64 2.58
N LEU A 34 3.07 -52.85 3.47
CA LEU A 34 2.99 -52.15 4.76
C LEU A 34 4.21 -52.42 5.64
N LYS A 35 4.69 -53.67 5.67
CA LYS A 35 5.89 -54.04 6.42
C LYS A 35 7.16 -53.39 5.84
N ARG A 36 7.31 -53.37 4.51
CA ARG A 36 8.40 -52.66 3.82
C ARG A 36 8.35 -51.15 4.09
N LYS A 37 7.17 -50.54 4.07
CA LYS A 37 6.93 -49.13 4.39
C LYS A 37 7.33 -48.80 5.84
N GLN A 38 6.94 -49.65 6.78
CA GLN A 38 7.32 -49.50 8.19
C GLN A 38 8.83 -49.66 8.39
N GLU A 39 9.47 -50.65 7.76
CA GLU A 39 10.92 -50.84 7.80
C GLU A 39 11.69 -49.68 7.16
N ALA A 40 11.21 -49.13 6.03
CA ALA A 40 11.80 -47.97 5.37
C ALA A 40 11.67 -46.70 6.22
N ALA A 41 10.48 -46.46 6.80
CA ALA A 41 10.24 -45.35 7.72
C ALA A 41 11.12 -45.46 8.98
N GLU A 42 11.29 -46.66 9.53
CA GLU A 42 12.16 -46.88 10.70
C GLU A 42 13.64 -46.68 10.36
N ARG A 43 14.10 -47.09 9.17
CA ARG A 43 15.45 -46.79 8.67
C ARG A 43 15.67 -45.29 8.44
N ARG A 44 14.67 -44.56 7.92
CA ARG A 44 14.71 -43.10 7.80
C ARG A 44 14.76 -42.44 9.17
N ARG A 45 13.94 -42.89 10.13
CA ARG A 45 13.98 -42.42 11.52
C ARG A 45 15.35 -42.67 12.14
N LYS A 46 15.96 -43.83 11.89
CA LYS A 46 17.31 -44.16 12.37
C LYS A 46 18.39 -43.31 11.70
N ARG A 47 18.31 -43.08 10.38
CA ARG A 47 19.18 -42.11 9.66
C ARG A 47 19.02 -40.70 10.22
N HIS A 48 17.79 -40.28 10.53
CA HIS A 48 17.50 -39.00 11.15
C HIS A 48 18.10 -38.92 12.55
N GLU A 49 17.91 -39.93 13.40
CA GLU A 49 18.52 -40.03 14.74
C GLU A 49 20.06 -40.03 14.69
N GLU A 50 20.66 -40.72 13.72
CA GLU A 50 22.11 -40.72 13.47
C GLU A 50 22.60 -39.34 12.99
N ALA A 51 21.84 -38.67 12.11
CA ALA A 51 22.12 -37.31 11.67
C ALA A 51 22.01 -36.31 12.83
N LEU A 52 21.00 -36.45 13.69
CA LEU A 52 20.82 -35.70 14.94
C LEU A 52 22.00 -35.91 15.89
N ALA A 53 22.50 -37.14 16.02
CA ALA A 53 23.64 -37.49 16.88
C ALA A 53 24.98 -36.97 16.33
N SER A 54 25.12 -36.84 15.01
CA SER A 54 26.33 -36.33 14.35
C SER A 54 26.50 -34.80 14.43
N ARG A 55 25.53 -34.08 15.00
CA ARG A 55 25.54 -32.63 15.10
C ARG A 55 26.73 -32.14 15.93
N SER A 56 27.47 -31.18 15.40
CA SER A 56 28.56 -30.51 16.10
C SER A 56 28.32 -29.01 16.17
N LYS A 57 28.63 -28.40 17.33
CA LYS A 57 28.59 -26.95 17.54
C LYS A 57 29.64 -26.19 16.72
N ASP A 58 30.59 -26.91 16.12
CA ASP A 58 31.67 -26.34 15.31
C ASP A 58 31.33 -26.31 13.80
N ASN A 59 30.26 -26.99 13.37
CA ASN A 59 29.84 -27.05 11.97
C ASN A 59 28.41 -26.52 11.80
N LEU A 60 28.30 -25.19 11.70
CA LEU A 60 27.04 -24.47 11.54
C LEU A 60 26.77 -24.16 10.06
N ARG A 61 25.50 -24.22 9.66
CA ARG A 61 25.03 -23.71 8.36
C ARG A 61 24.76 -22.21 8.42
N SER A 62 24.66 -21.57 7.26
CA SER A 62 24.22 -20.18 7.18
C SER A 62 22.77 -20.01 7.65
N PRO A 63 22.47 -19.07 8.56
CA PRO A 63 21.11 -18.77 8.93
C PRO A 63 20.38 -18.12 7.75
N ILE A 64 19.09 -18.44 7.66
CA ILE A 64 18.17 -17.87 6.69
C ILE A 64 17.49 -16.68 7.36
N CYS A 65 17.71 -15.48 6.83
CA CYS A 65 17.21 -14.23 7.36
C CYS A 65 16.18 -13.61 6.42
N CYS A 66 14.99 -13.25 6.89
CA CYS A 66 13.99 -12.57 6.07
C CYS A 66 13.93 -11.07 6.41
N ILE A 67 13.84 -10.20 5.41
CA ILE A 67 13.57 -8.78 5.61
C ILE A 67 12.08 -8.52 5.37
N LEU A 68 11.40 -7.92 6.34
CA LEU A 68 9.98 -7.58 6.33
C LEU A 68 9.81 -6.09 6.68
N GLY A 69 8.80 -5.41 6.13
CA GLY A 69 8.43 -4.04 6.52
C GLY A 69 8.28 -3.05 5.35
N HIS A 70 7.88 -1.83 5.66
CA HIS A 70 7.63 -0.77 4.67
C HIS A 70 8.96 -0.32 4.04
N VAL A 71 9.25 -0.81 2.84
CA VAL A 71 10.20 -0.19 1.91
C VAL A 71 9.38 0.73 1.03
N ASP A 72 9.43 2.04 1.32
CA ASP A 72 8.71 3.12 0.61
C ASP A 72 8.47 2.78 -0.87
N THR A 73 7.24 2.37 -1.18
CA THR A 73 6.73 2.30 -2.55
C THR A 73 6.04 3.62 -2.83
N GLY A 74 6.43 4.38 -3.86
CA GLY A 74 5.55 5.48 -4.27
C GLY A 74 6.17 6.59 -5.09
N LYS A 75 6.53 6.34 -6.36
CA LYS A 75 7.20 7.35 -7.20
C LYS A 75 6.85 7.20 -8.67
N CYS A 76 5.55 7.27 -8.98
CA CYS A 76 5.04 7.04 -10.33
C CYS A 76 4.16 8.20 -10.84
N PHE A 77 4.19 8.41 -12.15
CA PHE A 77 3.41 9.38 -12.90
C PHE A 77 2.39 8.68 -13.79
N GLY A 78 1.28 9.34 -14.12
CA GLY A 78 0.37 8.83 -15.15
C GLY A 78 1.01 8.86 -16.54
N LYS A 79 0.49 8.01 -17.43
CA LYS A 79 0.89 7.94 -18.85
C LYS A 79 0.97 9.31 -19.52
N GLY A 80 2.00 9.54 -20.33
CA GLY A 80 2.19 10.76 -21.12
C GLY A 80 2.82 11.92 -20.36
N THR A 81 3.26 11.72 -19.12
CA THR A 81 3.93 12.76 -18.33
C THR A 81 5.32 13.07 -18.92
N PRO A 82 5.63 14.33 -19.28
CA PRO A 82 6.91 14.68 -19.92
C PRO A 82 8.05 14.80 -18.89
N VAL A 83 9.17 14.16 -19.16
CA VAL A 83 10.39 14.16 -18.35
C VAL A 83 11.53 14.82 -19.12
N LEU A 84 12.35 15.63 -18.44
CA LEU A 84 13.48 16.31 -19.05
C LEU A 84 14.72 15.41 -19.03
N MET A 85 15.17 15.04 -20.21
CA MET A 85 16.39 14.28 -20.42
C MET A 85 17.62 15.19 -20.25
N TYR A 86 18.77 14.60 -19.91
CA TYR A 86 20.01 15.34 -19.70
C TYR A 86 20.51 16.04 -20.99
N ASP A 87 20.21 15.45 -22.15
CA ASP A 87 20.50 16.02 -23.49
C ASP A 87 19.60 17.20 -23.89
N GLY A 88 18.65 17.56 -23.02
CA GLY A 88 17.67 18.63 -23.21
C GLY A 88 16.38 18.19 -23.89
N SER A 89 16.30 16.96 -24.41
CA SER A 89 15.07 16.43 -25.00
C SER A 89 13.99 16.18 -23.95
N ILE A 90 12.73 16.13 -24.39
CA ILE A 90 11.60 15.75 -23.54
C ILE A 90 11.16 14.34 -23.96
N CYS A 91 11.14 13.43 -22.99
CA CYS A 91 10.71 12.05 -23.16
C CYS A 91 9.43 11.81 -22.36
N ALA A 92 8.50 11.01 -22.88
CA ALA A 92 7.34 10.59 -22.09
C ALA A 92 7.79 9.59 -21.02
N VAL A 93 7.16 9.62 -19.83
CA VAL A 93 7.54 8.75 -18.71
C VAL A 93 7.50 7.25 -19.07
N GLU A 94 6.57 6.83 -19.93
CA GLU A 94 6.44 5.45 -20.39
C GLU A 94 7.53 5.02 -21.39
N THR A 95 8.24 5.97 -22.01
CA THR A 95 9.28 5.69 -23.01
C THR A 95 10.69 5.71 -22.43
N ILE A 96 10.86 6.15 -21.17
CA ILE A 96 12.14 6.14 -20.47
C ILE A 96 12.60 4.69 -20.28
N GLN A 97 13.91 4.47 -20.43
CA GLN A 97 14.56 3.16 -20.26
C GLN A 97 15.72 3.24 -19.26
N ALA A 98 16.09 2.09 -18.70
CA ALA A 98 17.27 1.98 -17.86
C ALA A 98 18.53 2.27 -18.71
N GLY A 99 19.41 3.13 -18.22
CA GLY A 99 20.58 3.65 -18.91
C GLY A 99 20.39 5.07 -19.47
N ASP A 100 19.16 5.56 -19.57
CA ASP A 100 18.90 6.94 -19.97
C ASP A 100 19.43 7.94 -18.94
N GLN A 101 19.79 9.15 -19.37
CA GLN A 101 20.20 10.21 -18.47
C GLN A 101 19.10 11.29 -18.40
N VAL A 102 18.61 11.58 -17.20
CA VAL A 102 17.66 12.66 -16.93
C VAL A 102 18.32 13.83 -16.22
N MET A 103 17.71 15.01 -16.32
CA MET A 103 18.28 16.23 -15.76
C MET A 103 18.00 16.35 -14.26
N GLY A 104 19.03 16.56 -13.43
CA GLY A 104 18.90 16.86 -12.00
C GLY A 104 18.47 18.30 -11.71
N ASP A 105 17.97 18.54 -10.49
CA ASP A 105 17.57 19.89 -10.02
C ASP A 105 18.75 20.88 -9.89
N ASP A 106 19.96 20.34 -9.81
CA ASP A 106 21.24 21.05 -9.75
C ASP A 106 21.94 21.14 -11.12
N SER A 107 21.26 20.79 -12.21
CA SER A 107 21.80 20.70 -13.57
C SER A 107 22.87 19.63 -13.81
N THR A 108 23.00 18.65 -12.92
CA THR A 108 23.90 17.52 -13.12
C THR A 108 23.13 16.29 -13.65
N PRO A 109 23.77 15.40 -14.43
CA PRO A 109 23.09 14.22 -14.95
C PRO A 109 22.64 13.29 -13.82
N ARG A 110 21.51 12.64 -14.05
CA ARG A 110 20.98 11.56 -13.22
C ARG A 110 20.80 10.34 -14.10
N ASN A 111 21.49 9.25 -13.80
CA ASN A 111 21.32 8.02 -14.57
C ASN A 111 20.03 7.34 -14.13
N VAL A 112 19.16 7.06 -15.10
CA VAL A 112 17.97 6.24 -14.92
C VAL A 112 18.43 4.82 -14.78
N SER A 113 18.16 4.26 -13.63
CA SER A 113 18.71 2.98 -13.25
C SER A 113 17.69 1.85 -13.38
N GLY A 114 16.39 2.15 -13.27
CA GLY A 114 15.29 1.21 -13.53
C GLY A 114 13.96 1.92 -13.83
N VAL A 115 13.02 1.22 -14.48
CA VAL A 115 11.70 1.76 -14.89
C VAL A 115 10.54 0.88 -14.43
N THR A 116 9.34 1.45 -14.29
CA THR A 116 8.13 0.77 -13.81
C THR A 116 6.87 1.18 -14.54
N SER A 117 5.87 0.28 -14.55
CA SER A 117 4.48 0.60 -14.84
C SER A 117 3.52 -0.18 -13.93
N GLY A 118 2.32 0.33 -13.69
CA GLY A 118 1.29 -0.31 -12.86
C GLY A 118 -0.07 0.39 -12.96
N LYS A 119 -1.08 -0.05 -12.20
CA LYS A 119 -2.40 0.59 -12.12
C LYS A 119 -2.73 0.95 -10.67
N GLY A 120 -3.21 2.18 -10.44
CA GLY A 120 -3.52 2.69 -9.10
C GLY A 120 -4.32 3.98 -9.16
N LEU A 121 -4.70 4.52 -8.01
CA LEU A 121 -5.47 5.76 -7.93
C LEU A 121 -4.62 6.96 -8.39
N LEU A 122 -5.11 7.71 -9.38
CA LEU A 122 -4.39 8.81 -9.99
C LEU A 122 -5.01 10.17 -9.66
N TYR A 123 -4.14 11.16 -9.54
CA TYR A 123 -4.46 12.56 -9.30
C TYR A 123 -3.82 13.40 -10.38
N LYS A 124 -4.56 14.40 -10.88
CA LYS A 124 -4.09 15.39 -11.83
C LYS A 124 -3.71 16.66 -11.10
N ILE A 125 -2.46 17.08 -11.24
CA ILE A 125 -1.97 18.37 -10.74
C ILE A 125 -2.21 19.41 -11.84
N ILE A 126 -3.07 20.39 -11.58
CA ILE A 126 -3.52 21.41 -12.54
C ILE A 126 -2.94 22.78 -12.11
N PRO A 127 -2.07 23.40 -12.91
CA PRO A 127 -1.56 24.74 -12.64
C PRO A 127 -2.67 25.79 -12.67
N THR A 128 -2.71 26.71 -11.69
CA THR A 128 -3.73 27.76 -11.61
C THR A 128 -3.23 29.14 -12.04
N ASN A 129 -1.95 29.44 -11.84
CA ASN A 129 -1.35 30.76 -12.09
C ASN A 129 -0.15 30.72 -13.05
N ASN A 130 -0.05 29.67 -13.87
CA ASN A 130 1.03 29.48 -14.83
C ASN A 130 0.53 28.73 -16.08
N PRO A 131 0.12 29.46 -17.15
CA PRO A 131 -0.44 28.85 -18.36
C PRO A 131 0.56 28.04 -19.19
N SER A 132 1.84 28.04 -18.81
CA SER A 132 2.89 27.25 -19.48
C SER A 132 3.41 26.06 -18.65
N ALA A 133 2.98 25.91 -17.38
CA ALA A 133 3.20 24.66 -16.66
C ALA A 133 2.22 23.62 -17.21
N GLN A 134 2.68 22.39 -17.44
CA GLN A 134 1.80 21.35 -17.95
C GLN A 134 1.16 20.60 -16.79
N PRO A 135 -0.15 20.32 -16.85
CA PRO A 135 -0.75 19.46 -15.86
C PRO A 135 -0.16 18.07 -16.01
N PHE A 136 0.33 17.51 -14.92
CA PHE A 136 0.82 16.14 -14.88
C PHE A 136 -0.06 15.28 -14.00
N VAL A 137 0.01 13.97 -14.21
CA VAL A 137 -0.76 12.98 -13.45
C VAL A 137 0.22 12.19 -12.59
N CYS A 138 -0.16 11.87 -11.37
CA CYS A 138 0.64 11.08 -10.45
C CYS A 138 -0.25 10.24 -9.53
N ASN A 139 0.33 9.22 -8.90
CA ASN A 139 -0.41 8.38 -7.97
C ASN A 139 -0.55 9.04 -6.57
N ASP A 140 -1.46 8.53 -5.75
CA ASP A 140 -1.66 8.92 -4.34
C ASP A 140 -0.37 8.99 -3.50
N ALA A 141 0.54 8.05 -3.72
CA ALA A 141 1.80 7.95 -2.99
C ALA A 141 2.89 8.93 -3.48
N HIS A 142 2.63 9.73 -4.53
CA HIS A 142 3.60 10.66 -5.10
C HIS A 142 3.96 11.79 -4.11
N ILE A 143 5.26 12.07 -3.96
CA ILE A 143 5.78 13.16 -3.13
C ILE A 143 5.86 14.44 -3.96
N LEU A 144 5.12 15.47 -3.54
CA LEU A 144 5.19 16.80 -4.14
C LEU A 144 6.41 17.55 -3.58
N VAL A 145 7.08 18.36 -4.41
CA VAL A 145 8.17 19.25 -3.95
C VAL A 145 7.68 20.69 -3.99
N LEU A 146 7.39 21.22 -2.81
CA LEU A 146 6.61 22.42 -2.62
C LEU A 146 7.39 23.51 -1.87
N LYS A 147 6.99 24.77 -2.07
CA LYS A 147 7.59 25.94 -1.42
C LYS A 147 6.50 26.90 -0.94
N ILE A 148 6.56 27.32 0.32
CA ILE A 148 5.66 28.38 0.81
C ILE A 148 6.06 29.71 0.17
N THR A 149 5.07 30.41 -0.38
CA THR A 149 5.27 31.74 -1.00
C THR A 149 4.74 32.88 -0.17
N SER A 150 3.83 32.59 0.77
CA SER A 150 3.27 33.59 1.66
C SER A 150 4.23 33.89 2.81
N LEU A 151 4.90 35.04 2.73
CA LEU A 151 5.68 35.61 3.83
C LEU A 151 4.78 35.92 5.04
N PRO A 152 5.32 35.90 6.28
CA PRO A 152 4.61 36.42 7.43
C PRO A 152 4.13 37.85 7.19
N TYR A 153 2.88 38.17 7.55
CA TYR A 153 2.28 39.49 7.29
C TYR A 153 1.37 39.95 8.43
N ILE A 154 1.21 41.27 8.55
CA ILE A 154 0.35 41.89 9.55
C ILE A 154 -0.93 42.38 8.88
N GLN A 155 -2.07 41.97 9.40
CA GLN A 155 -3.39 42.44 9.00
C GLN A 155 -3.98 43.31 10.11
N HIS A 156 -4.40 44.53 9.78
CA HIS A 156 -5.07 45.41 10.75
C HIS A 156 -6.59 45.20 10.68
N GLN A 157 -7.21 44.85 11.81
CA GLN A 157 -8.66 44.73 11.95
C GLN A 157 -9.19 45.96 12.72
N GLU A 158 -9.63 46.98 11.98
CA GLU A 158 -10.07 48.27 12.55
C GLU A 158 -11.26 48.15 13.51
N ILE A 159 -12.26 47.35 13.15
CA ILE A 159 -13.48 47.16 13.93
C ILE A 159 -13.20 46.56 15.32
N LYS A 160 -12.15 45.73 15.42
CA LYS A 160 -11.76 45.03 16.65
C LYS A 160 -10.59 45.69 17.39
N GLY A 161 -10.07 46.82 16.88
CA GLY A 161 -8.91 47.50 17.47
C GLY A 161 -7.68 46.59 17.61
N GLN A 162 -7.39 45.73 16.62
CA GLN A 162 -6.29 44.76 16.76
C GLN A 162 -5.47 44.55 15.49
N PHE A 163 -4.17 44.32 15.64
CA PHE A 163 -3.29 43.84 14.58
C PHE A 163 -3.10 42.33 14.69
N CYS A 164 -3.20 41.60 13.59
CA CYS A 164 -3.01 40.15 13.52
C CYS A 164 -1.77 39.84 12.68
N LEU A 165 -0.74 39.28 13.30
CA LEU A 165 0.45 38.75 12.63
C LEU A 165 0.19 37.30 12.23
N ASN A 166 0.11 37.04 10.92
CA ASN A 166 -0.11 35.72 10.34
C ASN A 166 1.25 35.12 9.93
N TYR A 167 1.47 33.84 10.22
CA TYR A 167 2.68 33.09 9.86
C TYR A 167 2.35 31.59 9.72
N PHE A 168 3.28 30.80 9.19
CA PHE A 168 3.12 29.36 9.03
C PHE A 168 4.04 28.59 9.97
N ILE A 169 3.53 27.48 10.52
CA ILE A 169 4.26 26.58 11.39
C ILE A 169 4.25 25.18 10.77
N TYR A 170 5.40 24.55 10.68
CA TYR A 170 5.60 23.17 10.23
C TYR A 170 5.68 22.24 11.44
N ASN A 171 4.91 21.15 11.41
CA ASN A 171 4.98 20.08 12.39
C ASN A 171 5.87 18.95 11.84
N LYS A 172 7.04 18.77 12.47
CA LYS A 172 8.03 17.76 12.10
C LYS A 172 7.57 16.31 12.30
N ASN A 173 6.63 16.07 13.20
CA ASN A 173 6.13 14.72 13.51
C ASN A 173 5.11 14.23 12.48
N THR A 174 4.34 15.15 11.90
CA THR A 174 3.28 14.81 10.94
C THR A 174 3.61 15.19 9.50
N ASN A 175 4.71 15.89 9.25
CA ASN A 175 5.06 16.52 7.96
C ASN A 175 3.97 17.49 7.44
N LEU A 176 3.20 18.12 8.34
CA LEU A 176 2.08 19.02 7.99
C LEU A 176 2.41 20.47 8.34
N ILE A 177 1.97 21.40 7.50
CA ILE A 177 2.03 22.84 7.78
C ILE A 177 0.67 23.33 8.26
N LYS A 178 0.67 24.21 9.26
CA LYS A 178 -0.50 24.91 9.78
C LYS A 178 -0.28 26.42 9.76
N LYS A 179 -1.35 27.18 9.55
CA LYS A 179 -1.33 28.64 9.72
C LYS A 179 -1.47 28.98 11.20
N ALA A 180 -0.66 29.93 11.67
CA ALA A 180 -0.67 30.44 13.03
C ALA A 180 -0.80 31.97 13.03
N ASN A 181 -1.41 32.50 14.11
CA ASN A 181 -1.74 33.91 14.23
C ASN A 181 -1.35 34.42 15.61
N LYS A 182 -0.80 35.64 15.69
CA LYS A 182 -0.54 36.37 16.93
C LYS A 182 -1.26 37.72 16.90
N PHE A 183 -2.07 38.00 17.92
CA PHE A 183 -2.92 39.21 17.98
C PHE A 183 -2.32 40.28 18.90
N TYR A 184 -2.43 41.54 18.50
CA TYR A 184 -2.00 42.73 19.25
C TYR A 184 -3.17 43.70 19.36
N THR A 185 -3.89 43.66 20.48
CA THR A 185 -5.14 44.39 20.70
C THR A 185 -4.92 45.70 21.45
N TYR A 186 -5.62 46.75 21.03
CA TYR A 186 -5.64 48.08 21.66
C TYR A 186 -7.08 48.65 21.68
N PRO A 187 -7.44 49.48 22.68
CA PRO A 187 -6.62 49.85 23.83
C PRO A 187 -6.61 48.74 24.89
N THR A 188 -5.41 48.38 25.36
CA THR A 188 -5.21 47.44 26.48
C THR A 188 -4.17 48.01 27.45
N SER A 189 -4.05 47.42 28.64
CA SER A 189 -3.00 47.78 29.61
C SER A 189 -1.59 47.64 29.02
N GLN A 190 -1.40 46.70 28.10
CA GLN A 190 -0.13 46.45 27.41
C GLN A 190 0.08 47.37 26.19
N PHE A 191 -0.98 47.74 25.46
CA PHE A 191 -0.92 48.63 24.30
C PHE A 191 -2.01 49.71 24.36
N GLN A 192 -1.66 50.87 24.93
CA GLN A 192 -2.60 51.96 25.15
C GLN A 192 -3.06 52.67 23.86
N THR A 193 -2.24 52.68 22.80
CA THR A 193 -2.57 53.36 21.53
C THR A 193 -2.32 52.47 20.31
N LYS A 194 -3.02 52.76 19.20
CA LYS A 194 -2.84 52.10 17.89
C LYS A 194 -1.38 52.03 17.46
N TYR A 195 -0.61 53.07 17.76
CA TYR A 195 0.81 53.16 17.41
C TYR A 195 1.68 52.12 18.15
N HIS A 196 1.47 51.94 19.45
CA HIS A 196 2.24 50.99 20.26
C HIS A 196 1.99 49.53 19.84
N ALA A 197 0.72 49.17 19.58
CA ALA A 197 0.37 47.84 19.07
C ALA A 197 0.99 47.57 17.68
N LYS A 198 0.96 48.56 16.78
CA LYS A 198 1.58 48.47 15.44
C LYS A 198 3.10 48.31 15.50
N MET A 199 3.76 49.03 16.39
CA MET A 199 5.21 48.93 16.59
C MET A 199 5.64 47.56 17.13
N ALA A 200 4.89 47.00 18.08
CA ALA A 200 5.14 45.65 18.59
C ALA A 200 4.97 44.57 17.51
N ALA A 201 3.87 44.63 16.74
CA ALA A 201 3.64 43.70 15.64
C ALA A 201 4.76 43.78 14.57
N ASN A 202 5.22 44.99 14.21
CA ASN A 202 6.32 45.18 13.26
C ASN A 202 7.68 44.70 13.78
N LYS A 203 7.94 44.81 15.08
CA LYS A 203 9.16 44.29 15.71
C LYS A 203 9.19 42.76 15.62
N ASP A 204 8.06 42.13 15.89
CA ASP A 204 7.91 40.68 15.87
C ASP A 204 7.96 40.12 14.43
N LEU A 205 7.37 40.83 13.46
CA LEU A 205 7.54 40.53 12.03
C LEU A 205 9.00 40.61 11.58
N LYS A 206 9.77 41.60 12.05
CA LYS A 206 11.21 41.71 11.74
C LYS A 206 12.02 40.57 12.34
N LEU A 207 11.65 40.11 13.54
CA LEU A 207 12.30 38.97 14.19
C LEU A 207 12.01 37.65 13.45
N LEU A 208 10.76 37.42 13.01
CA LEU A 208 10.38 36.27 12.19
C LEU A 208 11.14 36.17 10.87
N ASN A 209 11.48 37.31 10.27
CA ASN A 209 12.25 37.40 9.02
C ASN A 209 13.78 37.38 9.24
N SER A 210 14.27 37.25 10.47
CA SER A 210 15.70 37.24 10.80
C SER A 210 16.19 35.85 11.20
N ASP A 211 17.43 35.49 10.83
CA ASP A 211 18.02 34.17 11.13
C ASP A 211 18.26 33.89 12.62
N LYS A 212 18.13 34.90 13.49
CA LYS A 212 18.77 34.91 14.81
C LYS A 212 17.95 34.47 16.01
N ASN A 213 16.66 34.12 15.92
CA ASN A 213 15.90 33.72 17.13
C ASN A 213 14.70 32.80 16.85
N GLN A 214 14.86 31.48 17.09
CA GLN A 214 13.80 30.47 16.93
C GLN A 214 12.78 30.43 18.09
N ASN A 215 13.13 30.93 19.28
CA ASN A 215 12.37 30.65 20.52
C ASN A 215 11.32 31.70 20.94
N LEU A 216 11.14 32.80 20.20
CA LEU A 216 10.34 33.94 20.69
C LEU A 216 8.83 33.90 20.34
N PHE A 217 8.39 32.97 19.49
CA PHE A 217 7.09 33.06 18.81
C PHE A 217 6.17 31.85 18.91
N CYS A 218 6.53 30.82 19.69
CA CYS A 218 5.60 29.74 20.05
C CYS A 218 4.72 30.22 21.21
N PRO A 219 3.45 30.61 20.99
CA PRO A 219 2.58 31.04 22.08
C PRO A 219 2.05 29.77 22.77
N SER A 220 2.39 29.59 24.04
CA SER A 220 1.57 28.86 25.02
C SER A 220 0.89 27.56 24.56
N ILE A 221 1.68 26.58 24.11
CA ILE A 221 1.42 25.16 24.37
C ILE A 221 2.74 24.60 24.88
N SER A 222 2.92 24.65 26.19
CA SER A 222 3.98 23.91 26.87
C SER A 222 3.72 22.41 26.66
N GLY A 223 4.32 21.81 25.62
CA GLY A 223 4.21 20.36 25.40
C GLY A 223 4.75 19.82 24.07
N ASP A 224 4.57 20.51 22.94
CA ASP A 224 4.88 19.92 21.63
C ASP A 224 6.28 20.30 21.11
N ALA A 225 7.27 19.46 21.41
CA ALA A 225 8.57 19.46 20.75
C ALA A 225 8.40 18.99 19.29
N GLY A 226 8.46 19.92 18.34
CA GLY A 226 8.35 19.58 16.90
C GLY A 226 7.74 20.64 15.99
N LEU A 227 7.37 21.83 16.51
CA LEU A 227 6.78 22.92 15.72
C LEU A 227 7.85 23.97 15.34
N GLU A 228 8.06 24.18 14.05
CA GLU A 228 9.00 25.18 13.51
C GLU A 228 8.30 26.24 12.66
N ILE A 229 8.84 27.46 12.65
CA ILE A 229 8.32 28.53 11.79
C ILE A 229 8.82 28.28 10.36
N VAL A 230 7.89 28.26 9.41
CA VAL A 230 8.25 28.04 8.00
C VAL A 230 8.87 29.30 7.40
N ARG A 231 10.04 29.11 6.80
CA ARG A 231 10.85 30.17 6.18
C ARG A 231 10.71 30.20 4.66
N THR A 232 11.25 31.25 4.04
CA THR A 232 11.21 31.46 2.59
C THR A 232 12.08 30.51 1.78
N ASP A 233 13.04 29.83 2.39
CA ASP A 233 13.94 28.85 1.78
C ASP A 233 13.51 27.40 2.04
N PHE A 234 12.51 27.19 2.90
CA PHE A 234 11.99 25.88 3.24
C PHE A 234 11.34 25.20 2.03
N ILE A 235 11.79 23.97 1.76
CA ILE A 235 11.21 23.08 0.75
C ILE A 235 10.41 22.02 1.50
N TRP A 236 9.11 21.97 1.23
CA TRP A 236 8.19 21.03 1.83
C TRP A 236 7.97 19.84 0.89
N GLN A 237 7.99 18.62 1.43
CA GLN A 237 7.87 17.39 0.66
C GLN A 237 6.73 16.49 1.16
N PRO A 238 5.45 16.87 0.98
CA PRO A 238 4.31 16.04 1.38
C PRO A 238 3.92 15.02 0.31
N SER A 239 3.31 13.90 0.71
CA SER A 239 2.52 13.07 -0.21
C SER A 239 1.25 13.81 -0.66
N ILE A 240 0.59 13.33 -1.73
CA ILE A 240 -0.70 13.90 -2.16
C ILE A 240 -1.74 13.84 -1.02
N THR A 241 -1.81 12.70 -0.33
CA THR A 241 -2.73 12.52 0.80
C THR A 241 -2.45 13.47 1.96
N GLN A 242 -1.17 13.69 2.29
CA GLN A 242 -0.76 14.66 3.31
C GLN A 242 -1.11 16.10 2.89
N PHE A 243 -0.87 16.47 1.63
CA PHE A 243 -1.22 17.80 1.12
C PHE A 243 -2.74 18.05 1.16
N LEU A 244 -3.54 17.08 0.72
CA LEU A 244 -5.01 17.17 0.72
C LEU A 244 -5.59 17.25 2.15
N SER A 245 -4.91 16.68 3.15
CA SER A 245 -5.31 16.77 4.56
C SER A 245 -5.10 18.17 5.18
N CYS A 246 -4.33 19.06 4.54
CA CYS A 246 -4.06 20.41 5.04
C CYS A 246 -5.24 21.36 4.81
N SER A 247 -5.36 22.41 5.64
CA SER A 247 -6.37 23.46 5.46
C SER A 247 -6.25 24.16 4.10
N SER A 248 -7.36 24.60 3.52
CA SER A 248 -7.42 25.32 2.24
C SER A 248 -6.51 26.55 2.17
N GLU A 249 -6.29 27.21 3.30
CA GLU A 249 -5.41 28.37 3.44
C GLU A 249 -3.93 28.00 3.21
N VAL A 250 -3.49 26.85 3.74
CA VAL A 250 -2.14 26.31 3.53
C VAL A 250 -1.99 25.84 2.09
N GLN A 251 -2.99 25.14 1.55
CA GLN A 251 -2.98 24.72 0.14
C GLN A 251 -2.86 25.93 -0.82
N SER A 252 -3.49 27.06 -0.49
CA SER A 252 -3.41 28.30 -1.28
C SER A 252 -2.09 29.07 -1.14
N ALA A 253 -1.32 28.82 -0.07
CA ALA A 253 -0.10 29.56 0.27
C ALA A 253 1.19 28.90 -0.25
N VAL A 254 1.05 27.76 -0.92
CA VAL A 254 2.13 26.86 -1.32
C VAL A 254 2.17 26.75 -2.84
N ASN A 255 3.37 26.80 -3.40
CA ASN A 255 3.62 26.67 -4.83
C ASN A 255 4.58 25.52 -5.13
N MET A 256 4.54 25.00 -6.36
CA MET A 256 5.49 23.99 -6.84
C MET A 256 6.91 24.58 -6.93
N PHE A 257 7.92 23.81 -6.53
CA PHE A 257 9.32 24.22 -6.59
C PHE A 257 9.90 24.05 -8.00
N THR A 258 10.57 25.10 -8.52
CA THR A 258 11.35 25.03 -9.76
C THR A 258 12.74 25.65 -9.56
N PRO A 259 13.80 25.09 -10.17
CA PRO A 259 15.17 25.56 -10.00
C PRO A 259 15.39 26.92 -10.69
N ASN A 260 16.37 27.68 -10.20
CA ASN A 260 16.66 29.02 -10.71
C ASN A 260 17.29 29.04 -12.09
N ARG A 261 18.17 28.10 -12.44
CA ARG A 261 18.84 28.03 -13.74
C ARG A 261 19.14 26.58 -14.07
N VAL A 262 18.98 26.19 -15.33
CA VAL A 262 19.35 24.86 -15.81
C VAL A 262 20.46 24.98 -16.85
N ARG A 263 21.61 24.36 -16.56
CA ARG A 263 22.75 24.26 -17.47
C ARG A 263 22.65 22.97 -18.28
N PHE A 264 22.95 23.04 -19.58
CA PHE A 264 22.92 21.92 -20.50
C PHE A 264 24.32 21.73 -21.09
N SER A 265 25.10 20.80 -20.54
CA SER A 265 26.52 20.67 -20.91
C SER A 265 26.77 19.88 -22.20
N ILE A 266 25.78 19.14 -22.72
CA ILE A 266 25.98 18.22 -23.87
C ILE A 266 26.07 18.94 -25.22
N ARG A 267 25.41 20.09 -25.38
CA ARG A 267 25.34 20.79 -26.68
C ARG A 267 26.27 22.00 -26.77
N GLU A 268 27.12 22.24 -25.76
CA GLU A 268 28.02 23.39 -25.74
C GLU A 268 28.88 23.46 -27.01
N GLY A 269 28.68 24.51 -27.82
CA GLY A 269 29.49 24.82 -28.99
C GLY A 269 29.02 24.23 -30.32
N ALA A 270 27.84 23.60 -30.39
CA ALA A 270 27.24 23.15 -31.66
C ALA A 270 26.87 24.33 -32.58
N PHE A 271 26.29 25.39 -32.02
CA PHE A 271 26.00 26.65 -32.71
C PHE A 271 27.29 27.35 -33.18
N ALA A 272 28.34 27.31 -32.36
CA ALA A 272 29.65 27.84 -32.72
C ALA A 272 30.24 27.11 -33.93
N LYS A 273 30.18 25.77 -33.95
CA LYS A 273 30.66 24.94 -35.08
C LYS A 273 29.93 25.19 -36.39
N ILE A 274 28.64 25.54 -36.36
CA ILE A 274 27.89 25.92 -37.56
C ILE A 274 28.45 27.22 -38.12
N ILE A 275 28.63 28.22 -37.27
CA ILE A 275 29.18 29.52 -37.67
C ILE A 275 30.62 29.36 -38.19
N GLU A 276 31.47 28.58 -37.52
CA GLU A 276 32.85 28.31 -37.96
C GLU A 276 32.90 27.62 -39.33
N ARG A 277 31.96 26.71 -39.61
CA ARG A 277 31.86 26.03 -40.91
C ARG A 277 31.47 26.98 -42.04
N ILE A 278 30.55 27.90 -41.77
CA ILE A 278 30.09 28.90 -42.77
C ILE A 278 31.16 29.97 -42.99
N ILE A 279 31.86 30.41 -41.94
CA ILE A 279 32.88 31.46 -42.02
C ILE A 279 34.25 30.91 -42.47
N GLY A 280 34.51 29.61 -42.29
CA GLY A 280 35.76 28.96 -42.66
C GLY A 280 36.97 29.31 -41.76
N SER A 281 36.73 29.89 -40.58
CA SER A 281 37.78 30.25 -39.61
C SER A 281 37.25 30.18 -38.16
N PRO A 282 38.15 29.98 -37.17
CA PRO A 282 37.75 29.91 -35.76
C PRO A 282 37.18 31.25 -35.28
N ILE A 283 36.08 31.21 -34.53
CA ILE A 283 35.34 32.40 -34.10
C ILE A 283 35.57 32.72 -32.62
N THR A 284 35.43 34.00 -32.28
CA THR A 284 35.51 34.44 -30.88
C THR A 284 34.14 34.38 -30.20
N ASN A 285 34.12 34.31 -28.86
CA ASN A 285 32.89 34.36 -28.06
C ASN A 285 32.01 35.59 -28.38
N ASN A 286 32.59 36.71 -28.78
CA ASN A 286 31.84 37.91 -29.18
C ASN A 286 31.10 37.72 -30.51
N ILE A 287 31.70 36.99 -31.45
CA ILE A 287 31.08 36.66 -32.75
C ILE A 287 29.91 35.70 -32.54
N ILE A 288 30.07 34.69 -31.66
CA ILE A 288 29.00 33.76 -31.29
C ILE A 288 27.82 34.52 -30.68
N LYS A 289 28.07 35.40 -29.70
CA LYS A 289 27.04 36.24 -29.08
C LYS A 289 26.32 37.13 -30.09
N PHE A 290 27.07 37.71 -31.02
CA PHE A 290 26.52 38.57 -32.07
C PHE A 290 25.55 37.81 -32.99
N TYR A 291 25.97 36.65 -33.52
CA TYR A 291 25.10 35.85 -34.39
C TYR A 291 23.92 35.25 -33.63
N ALA A 292 24.10 34.84 -32.37
CA ALA A 292 22.98 34.38 -31.54
C ALA A 292 21.94 35.49 -31.32
N TRP A 293 22.40 36.72 -31.03
CA TRP A 293 21.55 37.90 -30.93
C TRP A 293 20.86 38.25 -32.25
N LEU A 294 21.58 38.18 -33.37
CA LEU A 294 21.05 38.47 -34.70
C LEU A 294 19.94 37.47 -35.09
N THR A 295 20.13 36.19 -34.83
CA THR A 295 19.11 35.14 -35.02
C THR A 295 17.87 35.45 -34.20
N GLY A 296 18.03 35.79 -32.92
CA GLY A 296 16.92 36.18 -32.05
C GLY A 296 16.16 37.41 -32.56
N TYR A 297 16.90 38.44 -32.98
CA TYR A 297 16.32 39.66 -33.55
C TYR A 297 15.51 39.36 -34.82
N TRP A 298 16.04 38.51 -35.71
CA TRP A 298 15.39 38.09 -36.95
C TRP A 298 14.04 37.38 -36.71
N ILE A 299 14.02 36.41 -35.79
CA ILE A 299 12.82 35.67 -35.35
C ILE A 299 11.74 36.64 -34.86
N GLY A 300 12.15 37.63 -34.06
CA GLY A 300 11.22 38.60 -33.48
C GLY A 300 10.64 39.61 -34.49
N THR A 301 11.32 39.90 -35.61
CA THR A 301 10.82 40.86 -36.62
C THR A 301 9.68 40.31 -37.51
N ASN A 302 8.87 41.20 -38.09
CA ASN A 302 7.86 40.85 -39.13
C ASN A 302 8.44 40.78 -40.56
N PHE A 303 9.75 40.95 -40.73
CA PHE A 303 10.38 41.08 -42.04
C PHE A 303 10.53 39.71 -42.73
N VAL A 304 10.05 39.55 -43.97
CA VAL A 304 10.27 38.34 -44.78
C VAL A 304 11.32 38.67 -45.84
N MET A 305 12.44 37.94 -45.86
CA MET A 305 13.42 38.06 -46.94
C MET A 305 12.82 37.48 -48.22
N PHE A 306 12.58 38.33 -49.22
CA PHE A 306 12.34 37.85 -50.59
C PHE A 306 13.69 37.50 -51.19
N ASN A 307 13.80 36.28 -51.73
CA ASN A 307 15.02 35.80 -52.36
C ASN A 307 15.24 36.58 -53.68
N THR A 308 15.79 37.80 -53.61
CA THR A 308 16.34 38.46 -54.79
C THR A 308 17.66 37.78 -55.07
N LYS A 309 17.66 36.85 -56.03
CA LYS A 309 18.90 36.41 -56.68
C LYS A 309 19.56 37.64 -57.29
N THR A 310 20.48 38.26 -56.57
CA THR A 310 21.48 39.13 -57.14
C THR A 310 22.71 38.27 -57.40
N GLU A 311 23.06 38.15 -58.68
CA GLU A 311 24.32 37.58 -59.15
C GLU A 311 25.48 38.38 -58.56
N SER A 312 26.01 37.94 -57.42
CA SER A 312 27.34 38.27 -56.96
C SER A 312 27.83 37.13 -56.07
N ASP A 313 28.95 36.52 -56.45
CA ASP A 313 29.62 35.33 -55.87
C ASP A 313 30.15 35.52 -54.42
N SER A 314 29.39 36.17 -53.55
CA SER A 314 29.66 36.21 -52.11
C SER A 314 28.46 35.62 -51.38
N GLN A 315 28.58 34.36 -50.96
CA GLN A 315 27.61 33.72 -50.08
C GLN A 315 27.50 34.56 -48.79
N ASP A 316 26.39 35.25 -48.61
CA ASP A 316 26.11 36.00 -47.39
C ASP A 316 26.05 35.01 -46.20
N VAL A 317 26.97 35.19 -45.25
CA VAL A 317 27.13 34.35 -44.05
C VAL A 317 25.81 34.27 -43.27
N VAL A 318 25.04 35.37 -43.24
CA VAL A 318 23.76 35.45 -42.52
C VAL A 318 22.69 34.60 -43.21
N VAL A 319 22.62 34.66 -44.54
CA VAL A 319 21.64 33.89 -45.33
C VAL A 319 21.93 32.40 -45.21
N SER A 320 23.20 31.99 -45.33
CA SER A 320 23.63 30.61 -45.14
C SER A 320 23.34 30.09 -43.73
N LEU A 321 23.61 30.90 -42.69
CA LEU A 321 23.30 30.55 -41.30
C LEU A 321 21.81 30.38 -41.08
N PHE A 322 20.98 31.28 -41.63
CA PHE A 322 19.53 31.21 -41.46
C PHE A 322 18.89 30.06 -42.26
N ASP A 323 19.49 29.65 -43.37
CA ASP A 323 19.06 28.46 -44.13
C ASP A 323 19.42 27.18 -43.37
N GLU A 324 20.64 27.07 -42.85
CA GLU A 324 21.09 25.91 -42.07
C GLU A 324 20.32 25.76 -40.74
N LEU A 325 19.93 26.87 -40.11
CA LEU A 325 19.04 26.88 -38.94
C LEU A 325 17.56 26.68 -39.30
N GLY A 326 17.19 26.67 -40.59
CA GLY A 326 15.82 26.47 -41.07
C GLY A 326 14.87 27.65 -40.82
N ILE A 327 15.39 28.84 -40.47
CA ILE A 327 14.58 30.00 -40.01
C ILE A 327 14.24 31.00 -41.11
N LEU A 328 14.77 30.85 -42.34
CA LEU A 328 14.44 31.72 -43.47
C LEU A 328 12.94 31.72 -43.79
N ARG A 329 12.25 30.58 -43.65
CA ARG A 329 10.83 30.42 -44.03
C ARG A 329 9.86 30.31 -42.86
N ARG A 330 10.24 29.61 -41.78
CA ARG A 330 9.33 29.30 -40.66
C ARG A 330 9.50 30.22 -39.45
N LYS A 331 10.59 31.00 -39.36
CA LYS A 331 10.93 31.91 -38.23
C LYS A 331 10.81 31.27 -36.84
N ASP A 332 10.90 29.95 -36.76
CA ASP A 332 10.83 29.24 -35.50
C ASP A 332 12.12 29.40 -34.69
N ILE A 333 12.01 29.43 -33.36
CA ILE A 333 13.20 29.40 -32.51
C ILE A 333 13.93 28.06 -32.73
N PRO A 334 15.21 28.05 -33.19
CA PRO A 334 15.92 26.81 -33.47
C PRO A 334 16.14 25.98 -32.22
N GLU A 335 15.77 24.70 -32.27
CA GLU A 335 15.96 23.76 -31.17
C GLU A 335 17.42 23.64 -30.74
N ILE A 336 18.35 23.73 -31.70
CA ILE A 336 19.80 23.69 -31.44
C ILE A 336 20.26 24.80 -30.49
N MET A 337 19.63 25.98 -30.55
CA MET A 337 19.99 27.13 -29.70
C MET A 337 19.29 27.11 -28.33
N MET A 338 18.25 26.28 -28.15
CA MET A 338 17.47 26.23 -26.90
C MET A 338 18.19 25.55 -25.73
N TYR A 339 19.20 24.74 -26.03
CA TYR A 339 19.93 23.93 -25.05
C TYR A 339 21.45 24.21 -25.09
N GLU A 340 21.84 25.33 -25.69
CA GLU A 340 23.23 25.79 -25.80
C GLU A 340 23.70 26.58 -24.58
N ASP A 341 24.97 27.00 -24.61
CA ASP A 341 25.57 27.78 -23.53
C ASP A 341 24.69 28.98 -23.15
N LEU A 342 24.49 29.13 -21.83
CA LEU A 342 23.60 30.12 -21.26
C LEU A 342 24.02 31.55 -21.66
N ASP A 343 25.31 31.84 -21.56
CA ASP A 343 25.88 33.20 -21.66
C ASP A 343 26.29 33.56 -23.09
N LEU A 344 26.64 32.58 -23.92
CA LEU A 344 27.06 32.75 -25.30
C LEU A 344 25.92 32.70 -26.31
N VAL A 345 24.86 31.93 -26.04
CA VAL A 345 23.80 31.66 -27.04
C VAL A 345 22.40 31.99 -26.53
N ARG A 346 21.95 31.38 -25.43
CA ARG A 346 20.54 31.52 -24.96
C ARG A 346 20.19 32.94 -24.53
N LEU A 347 21.01 33.56 -23.66
CA LEU A 347 20.80 34.94 -23.22
C LEU A 347 20.91 35.96 -24.37
N PRO A 348 21.94 35.91 -25.25
CA PRO A 348 22.03 36.77 -26.43
C PRO A 348 20.87 36.59 -27.42
N MET A 349 20.41 35.36 -27.66
CA MET A 349 19.25 35.10 -28.52
C MET A 349 17.97 35.70 -27.92
N LEU A 350 17.72 35.48 -26.62
CA LEU A 350 16.58 36.05 -25.92
C LEU A 350 16.60 37.59 -25.99
N ALA A 351 17.78 38.17 -25.77
CA ALA A 351 18.06 39.59 -25.93
C ALA A 351 17.70 40.12 -27.33
N GLY A 352 18.03 39.37 -28.39
CA GLY A 352 17.66 39.71 -29.77
C GLY A 352 16.15 39.76 -29.98
N ILE A 353 15.44 38.71 -29.53
CA ILE A 353 13.97 38.62 -29.66
C ILE A 353 13.31 39.79 -28.93
N ILE A 354 13.76 40.09 -27.70
CA ILE A 354 13.28 41.21 -26.90
C ILE A 354 13.54 42.55 -27.61
N ASN A 355 14.73 42.77 -28.16
CA ASN A 355 15.08 44.02 -28.83
C ASN A 355 14.24 44.31 -30.08
N SER A 356 13.65 43.29 -30.70
CA SER A 356 12.82 43.45 -31.90
C SER A 356 11.43 44.04 -31.64
N LYS A 357 10.78 43.64 -30.53
CA LYS A 357 9.34 43.88 -30.26
C LYS A 357 8.97 44.07 -28.78
N GLY A 358 9.92 43.96 -27.87
CA GLY A 358 9.69 44.02 -26.42
C GLY A 358 9.40 45.44 -25.95
N LEU A 359 8.26 45.62 -25.28
CA LEU A 359 7.89 46.84 -24.58
C LEU A 359 8.27 46.71 -23.11
N TYR A 360 9.29 47.45 -22.68
CA TYR A 360 9.72 47.49 -21.27
C TYR A 360 8.89 48.49 -20.48
N ASN A 361 8.25 48.03 -19.41
CA ASN A 361 7.64 48.88 -18.39
C ASN A 361 8.57 48.98 -17.17
N SER A 362 9.08 50.19 -16.92
CA SER A 362 10.00 50.48 -15.82
C SER A 362 9.35 50.48 -14.44
N GLN A 363 8.03 50.66 -14.34
CA GLN A 363 7.32 50.66 -13.05
C GLN A 363 7.18 49.25 -12.47
N ASP A 364 6.95 48.26 -13.34
CA ASP A 364 6.72 46.86 -12.95
C ASP A 364 7.94 45.95 -13.19
N ASP A 365 9.01 46.48 -13.81
CA ASP A 365 10.18 45.74 -14.31
C ASP A 365 9.78 44.56 -15.21
N VAL A 366 8.89 44.83 -16.16
CA VAL A 366 8.25 43.83 -17.03
C VAL A 366 8.50 44.14 -18.50
N ILE A 367 8.85 43.12 -19.29
CA ILE A 367 8.84 43.19 -20.75
C ILE A 367 7.62 42.45 -21.27
N LYS A 368 6.82 43.13 -22.08
CA LYS A 368 5.72 42.51 -22.85
C LYS A 368 6.15 42.42 -24.32
N LEU A 369 6.06 41.24 -24.90
CA LEU A 369 6.24 41.03 -26.34
C LEU A 369 5.11 40.16 -26.87
N THR A 370 4.73 40.36 -28.13
CA THR A 370 3.73 39.52 -28.79
C THR A 370 4.41 38.78 -29.94
N LEU A 371 4.40 37.45 -29.88
CA LEU A 371 4.96 36.58 -30.90
C LEU A 371 3.83 36.10 -31.84
N MET A 372 4.17 35.89 -33.11
CA MET A 372 3.16 35.59 -34.15
C MET A 372 2.63 34.16 -34.10
N ASP A 373 3.34 33.24 -33.45
CA ASP A 373 3.04 31.82 -33.43
C ASP A 373 3.06 31.24 -32.00
N ASP A 374 2.10 30.36 -31.70
CA ASP A 374 1.91 29.68 -30.42
C ASP A 374 3.14 28.86 -30.03
N ASN A 375 3.78 28.20 -31.00
CA ASN A 375 4.95 27.37 -30.74
C ASN A 375 6.15 28.24 -30.36
N ASN A 376 6.34 29.37 -31.05
CA ASN A 376 7.36 30.35 -30.70
C ASN A 376 7.11 31.03 -29.35
N ALA A 377 5.86 31.31 -28.99
CA ALA A 377 5.51 31.82 -27.66
C ALA A 377 5.86 30.80 -26.55
N LYS A 378 5.54 29.52 -26.75
CA LYS A 378 5.87 28.42 -25.82
C LYS A 378 7.38 28.24 -25.68
N ASN A 379 8.12 28.22 -26.80
CA ASN A 379 9.57 28.06 -26.82
C ASN A 379 10.29 29.26 -26.19
N PHE A 380 9.81 30.48 -26.46
CA PHE A 380 10.35 31.70 -25.85
C PHE A 380 10.23 31.67 -24.32
N VAL A 381 9.07 31.25 -23.79
CA VAL A 381 8.88 31.10 -22.33
C VAL A 381 9.74 29.98 -21.76
N LYS A 382 9.85 28.84 -22.46
CA LYS A 382 10.71 27.71 -22.07
C LYS A 382 12.18 28.15 -21.91
N ILE A 383 12.71 28.88 -22.89
CA ILE A 383 14.10 29.37 -22.87
C ILE A 383 14.28 30.41 -21.77
N SER A 384 13.36 31.38 -21.67
CA SER A 384 13.38 32.40 -20.62
C SER A 384 13.50 31.78 -19.22
N ARG A 385 12.73 30.73 -18.94
CA ARG A 385 12.79 29.99 -17.65
C ARG A 385 14.08 29.22 -17.47
N SER A 386 14.57 28.56 -18.53
CA SER A 386 15.87 27.87 -18.48
C SER A 386 17.04 28.82 -18.13
N CYS A 387 16.92 30.11 -18.50
CA CYS A 387 17.84 31.18 -18.15
C CYS A 387 17.61 31.78 -16.74
N GLY A 388 16.56 31.33 -16.07
CA GLY A 388 16.16 31.79 -14.73
C GLY A 388 15.25 32.99 -14.68
N LEU A 389 14.64 33.37 -15.80
CA LEU A 389 13.73 34.50 -15.90
C LEU A 389 12.29 34.04 -15.72
N ARG A 390 11.51 34.79 -14.94
CA ARG A 390 10.09 34.49 -14.76
C ARG A 390 9.36 34.95 -16.02
N ALA A 391 8.80 34.00 -16.77
CA ALA A 391 8.07 34.27 -18.01
C ALA A 391 6.71 33.57 -18.03
N SER A 392 5.69 34.22 -18.56
CA SER A 392 4.34 33.68 -18.75
C SER A 392 3.75 34.10 -20.09
N ILE A 393 2.84 33.31 -20.63
CA ILE A 393 2.03 33.67 -21.80
C ILE A 393 0.68 34.18 -21.30
N SER A 394 0.18 35.28 -21.86
CA SER A 394 -1.19 35.76 -21.63
C SER A 394 -2.02 35.41 -22.85
N ASP A 395 -2.92 34.43 -22.70
CA ASP A 395 -3.90 34.07 -23.72
C ASP A 395 -5.00 35.14 -23.81
N PRO A 396 -5.62 35.38 -24.99
CA PRO A 396 -5.49 34.66 -26.26
C PRO A 396 -4.62 35.35 -27.34
N GLN A 397 -3.71 36.26 -26.97
CA GLN A 397 -2.94 37.08 -27.94
C GLN A 397 -1.47 36.65 -28.13
N ASN A 398 -1.03 35.49 -27.62
CA ASN A 398 0.40 35.09 -27.61
C ASN A 398 1.34 36.16 -27.04
N THR A 399 0.84 36.94 -26.09
CA THR A 399 1.63 37.98 -25.43
C THR A 399 2.48 37.32 -24.35
N CYS A 400 3.79 37.22 -24.57
CA CYS A 400 4.74 36.78 -23.57
C CYS A 400 5.11 37.94 -22.65
N ILE A 401 5.10 37.68 -21.35
CA ILE A 401 5.42 38.63 -20.30
C ILE A 401 6.63 38.09 -19.54
N ILE A 402 7.74 38.83 -19.54
CA ILE A 402 8.93 38.57 -18.73
C ILE A 402 8.93 39.52 -17.54
N TYR A 403 9.12 38.99 -16.34
CA TYR A 403 9.22 39.76 -15.10
C TYR A 403 10.69 39.83 -14.65
N LYS A 404 11.07 40.94 -14.01
CA LYS A 404 12.45 41.26 -13.60
C LYS A 404 13.43 41.37 -14.76
N ALA A 405 13.01 42.06 -15.82
CA ALA A 405 13.78 42.18 -17.05
C ALA A 405 15.13 42.90 -16.90
N SER A 406 15.30 43.67 -15.80
CA SER A 406 16.58 44.26 -15.38
C SER A 406 17.76 43.26 -15.26
N THR A 407 17.50 41.96 -15.24
CA THR A 407 18.53 40.91 -15.18
C THR A 407 19.10 40.50 -16.56
N ILE A 408 18.50 40.94 -17.66
CA ILE A 408 18.93 40.59 -19.02
C ILE A 408 19.99 41.60 -19.50
N PRO A 409 21.24 41.17 -19.82
CA PRO A 409 22.36 42.07 -20.11
C PRO A 409 22.14 43.09 -21.25
N SER A 410 21.23 42.82 -22.18
CA SER A 410 21.03 43.62 -23.39
C SER A 410 19.95 44.70 -23.30
N VAL A 411 19.19 44.77 -22.19
CA VAL A 411 18.11 45.76 -22.03
C VAL A 411 18.69 47.18 -21.83
N PHE A 412 19.99 47.28 -21.51
CA PHE A 412 20.65 48.49 -21.02
C PHE A 412 21.61 49.19 -22.00
N TYR A 413 21.21 49.43 -23.25
CA TYR A 413 21.77 50.59 -23.98
C TYR A 413 21.17 51.93 -23.50
N ARG A 414 20.35 51.92 -22.45
CA ARG A 414 19.95 53.10 -21.68
C ARG A 414 20.13 52.86 -20.18
N SER A 415 21.23 53.39 -19.62
CA SER A 415 21.56 53.59 -18.19
C SER A 415 22.14 52.41 -17.38
N ASN A 416 23.20 52.71 -16.62
CA ASN A 416 24.05 51.78 -15.87
C ASN A 416 23.38 51.21 -14.60
N CYS A 417 23.21 49.89 -14.51
CA CYS A 417 23.01 49.18 -13.24
C CYS A 417 23.87 47.91 -13.18
N LYS A 418 24.45 47.64 -12.00
CA LYS A 418 25.26 46.44 -11.72
C LYS A 418 24.37 45.20 -11.61
N ILE A 419 24.84 44.07 -12.16
CA ILE A 419 24.24 42.74 -12.02
C ILE A 419 24.31 42.33 -10.54
N ASN A 420 23.14 42.13 -9.91
CA ASN A 420 23.04 41.44 -8.62
C ASN A 420 22.49 40.03 -8.85
N ASP A 421 23.24 39.00 -8.45
CA ASP A 421 22.79 37.61 -8.38
C ASP A 421 21.74 37.44 -7.27
N HIS A 422 20.48 37.75 -7.58
CA HIS A 422 19.37 37.47 -6.66
C HIS A 422 18.85 36.04 -6.85
N LYS A 423 19.17 35.18 -5.88
CA LYS A 423 18.63 33.80 -5.69
C LYS A 423 17.13 33.81 -5.33
N GLN A 424 16.22 34.02 -6.28
CA GLN A 424 14.78 33.84 -6.02
C GLN A 424 14.15 32.78 -6.94
N ASN A 425 13.93 31.60 -6.36
CA ASN A 425 13.32 30.42 -6.98
C ASN A 425 11.94 30.74 -7.57
N GLN A 426 11.74 30.35 -8.82
CA GLN A 426 10.44 30.43 -9.47
C GLN A 426 9.49 29.40 -8.84
N SER A 427 8.23 29.77 -8.65
CA SER A 427 7.22 28.87 -8.07
C SER A 427 5.83 29.26 -8.58
N TRP A 428 4.94 28.28 -8.78
CA TRP A 428 3.57 28.48 -9.27
C TRP A 428 2.54 27.69 -8.47
N GLY A 429 1.32 28.24 -8.34
CA GLY A 429 0.22 27.60 -7.60
C GLY A 429 -0.54 26.56 -8.44
N PHE A 430 -1.15 25.58 -7.79
CA PHE A 430 -1.78 24.43 -8.43
C PHE A 430 -3.06 23.97 -7.70
N GLN A 431 -3.86 23.16 -8.39
CA GLN A 431 -5.04 22.44 -7.89
C GLN A 431 -4.86 20.95 -8.13
N ILE A 432 -5.46 20.12 -7.28
CA ILE A 432 -5.43 18.66 -7.43
C ILE A 432 -6.83 18.17 -7.78
N LYS A 433 -6.94 17.35 -8.83
CA LYS A 433 -8.19 16.68 -9.22
C LYS A 433 -7.99 15.17 -9.22
N GLU A 434 -8.80 14.44 -8.47
CA GLU A 434 -8.82 12.98 -8.53
C GLU A 434 -9.34 12.50 -9.89
N LEU A 435 -8.66 11.52 -10.49
CA LEU A 435 -9.00 10.94 -11.80
C LEU A 435 -9.52 9.49 -11.71
N GLY A 436 -9.43 8.84 -10.55
CA GLY A 436 -9.75 7.42 -10.37
C GLY A 436 -8.58 6.50 -10.69
N VAL A 437 -8.83 5.20 -10.79
CA VAL A 437 -7.80 4.18 -11.02
C VAL A 437 -7.33 4.21 -12.49
N GLY A 438 -6.03 4.34 -12.72
CA GLY A 438 -5.44 4.38 -14.06
C GLY A 438 -3.99 3.90 -14.09
N GLU A 439 -3.39 3.89 -15.29
CA GLU A 439 -2.02 3.44 -15.53
C GLU A 439 -0.99 4.49 -15.12
N TYR A 440 -0.01 4.07 -14.33
CA TYR A 440 1.14 4.86 -13.96
C TYR A 440 2.44 4.22 -14.46
N PHE A 441 3.46 5.05 -14.64
CA PHE A 441 4.82 4.73 -15.06
C PHE A 441 5.80 5.50 -14.15
N GLY A 442 6.93 4.92 -13.81
CA GLY A 442 7.91 5.54 -12.92
C GLY A 442 9.31 5.07 -13.24
N PHE A 443 10.32 5.69 -12.65
CA PHE A 443 11.71 5.32 -12.87
C PHE A 443 12.57 5.78 -11.71
N VAL A 444 13.74 5.16 -11.56
CA VAL A 444 14.70 5.41 -10.49
C VAL A 444 15.91 6.13 -11.01
N VAL A 445 16.37 7.13 -10.24
CA VAL A 445 17.55 7.94 -10.55
C VAL A 445 18.56 7.88 -9.41
N ASP A 446 19.84 7.98 -9.74
CA ASP A 446 20.96 8.07 -8.79
C ASP A 446 21.11 9.47 -8.15
N GLY A 447 22.17 9.70 -7.36
CA GLY A 447 22.49 10.99 -6.76
C GLY A 447 21.59 11.41 -5.58
N ASN A 448 21.16 12.68 -5.54
CA ASN A 448 20.20 13.19 -4.55
C ASN A 448 18.76 12.73 -4.81
N HIS A 449 18.60 11.82 -5.78
CA HIS A 449 17.37 11.22 -6.25
C HIS A 449 16.32 12.20 -6.79
N ARG A 450 16.68 13.48 -7.00
CA ARG A 450 15.81 14.50 -7.58
C ARG A 450 16.09 14.71 -9.06
N PHE A 451 15.03 14.81 -9.85
CA PHE A 451 15.09 15.01 -11.30
C PHE A 451 14.01 15.98 -11.78
N LEU A 452 14.14 16.46 -13.02
CA LEU A 452 13.28 17.46 -13.64
C LEU A 452 12.25 16.86 -14.61
N LEU A 453 11.02 17.34 -14.51
CA LEU A 453 10.00 17.16 -15.55
C LEU A 453 10.26 18.11 -16.74
N GLY A 454 9.57 17.89 -17.87
CA GLY A 454 9.75 18.67 -19.11
C GLY A 454 9.49 20.18 -18.96
N ASP A 455 8.86 20.61 -17.87
CA ASP A 455 8.60 22.00 -17.50
C ASP A 455 9.49 22.52 -16.35
N PHE A 456 10.54 21.76 -15.99
CA PHE A 456 11.51 22.03 -14.92
C PHE A 456 10.98 21.86 -13.47
N THR A 457 9.90 21.12 -13.27
CA THR A 457 9.41 20.71 -11.92
C THR A 457 10.26 19.59 -11.30
N VAL A 458 10.51 19.61 -9.97
CA VAL A 458 11.41 18.68 -9.25
C VAL A 458 10.68 17.54 -8.50
N THR A 459 11.22 16.30 -8.47
CA THR A 459 10.68 15.07 -7.80
C THR A 459 11.76 14.23 -7.02
N HIS A 460 11.53 13.01 -6.45
CA HIS A 460 12.50 12.27 -5.52
C HIS A 460 12.38 10.70 -5.41
N ASN A 461 13.46 9.85 -5.17
CA ASN A 461 13.63 8.32 -5.05
C ASN A 461 14.49 7.70 -3.83
N THR A 462 14.31 6.43 -3.31
CA THR A 462 15.14 5.80 -2.17
C THR A 462 15.08 4.23 -1.97
N LYS A 463 16.14 3.50 -1.46
CA LYS A 463 16.24 2.00 -1.17
C LYS A 463 17.24 1.53 -0.03
N LEU A 464 16.96 0.44 0.74
CA LEU A 464 17.79 -0.14 1.87
C LEU A 464 18.67 -1.36 1.53
N LEU A 465 18.12 -2.40 0.91
CA LEU A 465 18.81 -3.68 0.68
C LEU A 465 19.96 -3.57 -0.35
N ASP A 466 19.83 -2.65 -1.30
CA ASP A 466 20.85 -2.35 -2.31
C ASP A 466 22.15 -1.82 -1.68
N LYS A 467 22.07 -1.10 -0.54
CA LYS A 467 23.26 -0.63 0.20
C LYS A 467 24.05 -1.78 0.83
N ILE A 468 23.35 -2.83 1.30
CA ILE A 468 24.01 -4.03 1.84
C ILE A 468 24.69 -4.81 0.71
N ARG A 469 24.06 -4.93 -0.46
CA ARG A 469 24.61 -5.65 -1.62
C ARG A 469 25.72 -4.91 -2.38
N GLN A 470 25.81 -3.58 -2.26
CA GLN A 470 26.63 -2.72 -3.15
C GLN A 470 26.29 -2.89 -4.64
N THR A 471 25.13 -3.52 -4.94
CA THR A 471 24.58 -3.74 -6.27
C THR A 471 23.10 -3.38 -6.22
N ASN A 472 22.64 -2.64 -7.24
CA ASN A 472 21.29 -2.12 -7.27
C ASN A 472 20.35 -3.13 -7.95
N VAL A 473 19.80 -4.08 -7.18
CA VAL A 473 19.03 -5.19 -7.76
C VAL A 473 17.55 -4.83 -7.96
N GLN A 474 16.99 -3.97 -7.10
CA GLN A 474 15.61 -3.46 -7.25
C GLN A 474 15.43 -2.57 -8.50
N GLU A 475 16.48 -2.32 -9.27
CA GLU A 475 16.44 -1.59 -10.55
C GLU A 475 15.92 -2.45 -11.71
N GLY A 476 16.05 -3.77 -11.61
CA GLY A 476 15.55 -4.72 -12.59
C GLY A 476 14.07 -5.13 -12.42
N GLU A 477 13.40 -4.62 -11.38
CA GLU A 477 12.00 -4.96 -11.06
C GLU A 477 11.05 -3.82 -11.41
N ALA A 478 9.93 -4.16 -12.06
CA ALA A 478 8.86 -3.21 -12.37
C ALA A 478 8.37 -2.56 -11.07
N GLY A 479 8.83 -1.34 -10.78
CA GLY A 479 8.38 -0.58 -9.60
C GLY A 479 9.47 0.25 -8.99
N GLY A 480 10.71 -0.20 -9.13
CA GLY A 480 11.65 0.01 -8.04
C GLY A 480 11.19 -0.64 -6.73
N ILE A 481 10.21 -1.56 -6.79
CA ILE A 481 9.62 -2.27 -5.65
C ILE A 481 9.87 -3.77 -5.82
N THR A 482 10.17 -4.44 -4.72
CA THR A 482 10.23 -5.90 -4.67
C THR A 482 8.85 -6.49 -4.98
N GLN A 483 8.72 -7.30 -6.04
CA GLN A 483 7.47 -8.00 -6.42
C GLN A 483 7.59 -9.52 -6.35
N GLN A 484 8.81 -10.06 -6.31
CA GLN A 484 9.11 -11.48 -6.23
C GLN A 484 9.95 -11.77 -4.99
N ILE A 485 9.94 -13.01 -4.50
CA ILE A 485 10.86 -13.40 -3.44
C ILE A 485 12.27 -13.49 -4.02
N GLY A 486 13.18 -12.73 -3.43
CA GLY A 486 14.59 -12.74 -3.78
C GLY A 486 15.42 -13.41 -2.69
N ALA A 487 16.48 -14.12 -3.06
CA ALA A 487 17.42 -14.71 -2.09
C ALA A 487 18.85 -14.31 -2.46
N THR A 488 19.55 -13.68 -1.52
CA THR A 488 20.93 -13.22 -1.68
C THR A 488 21.82 -13.88 -0.62
N TYR A 489 22.85 -14.58 -1.06
CA TYR A 489 23.86 -15.14 -0.16
C TYR A 489 25.00 -14.14 0.08
N PHE A 490 25.27 -13.83 1.34
CA PHE A 490 26.38 -12.99 1.78
C PHE A 490 27.47 -13.87 2.40
N PRO A 491 28.62 -14.03 1.72
CA PRO A 491 29.77 -14.74 2.28
C PRO A 491 30.27 -14.08 3.55
N MET A 492 30.83 -14.87 4.46
CA MET A 492 31.39 -14.35 5.72
C MET A 492 32.51 -13.32 5.49
N GLU A 493 33.26 -13.43 4.39
CA GLU A 493 34.30 -12.44 4.02
C GLU A 493 33.71 -11.04 3.80
N THR A 494 32.58 -10.94 3.11
CA THR A 494 31.87 -9.68 2.88
C THR A 494 31.33 -9.09 4.18
N ILE A 495 30.81 -9.95 5.06
CA ILE A 495 30.29 -9.52 6.36
C ILE A 495 31.43 -8.98 7.23
N LYS A 496 32.56 -9.69 7.32
CA LYS A 496 33.76 -9.25 8.05
C LYS A 496 34.29 -7.91 7.53
N ALA A 497 34.29 -7.71 6.21
CA ALA A 497 34.70 -6.44 5.62
C ALA A 497 33.77 -5.28 6.04
N LYS A 498 32.44 -5.50 6.03
CA LYS A 498 31.44 -4.49 6.44
C LYS A 498 31.41 -4.24 7.95
N THR A 499 31.73 -5.23 8.77
CA THR A 499 31.75 -5.09 10.24
C THR A 499 33.13 -4.74 10.80
N ALA A 500 34.14 -4.57 9.95
CA ALA A 500 35.53 -4.30 10.36
C ALA A 500 35.66 -3.11 11.33
N LEU A 501 34.83 -2.07 11.16
CA LEU A 501 34.83 -0.88 12.02
C LEU A 501 34.45 -1.19 13.48
N LEU A 502 33.65 -2.22 13.73
CA LEU A 502 33.20 -2.63 15.05
C LEU A 502 34.16 -3.65 15.69
N ASN A 503 34.96 -4.36 14.89
CA ASN A 503 35.88 -5.40 15.34
C ASN A 503 37.36 -4.97 15.26
N LYS A 504 37.68 -3.75 15.71
CA LYS A 504 39.05 -3.20 15.68
C LYS A 504 40.06 -4.06 16.46
N ASP A 505 39.59 -4.77 17.49
CA ASP A 505 40.41 -5.63 18.35
C ASP A 505 40.56 -7.07 17.83
N ASN A 506 39.91 -7.45 16.71
CA ASN A 506 39.86 -8.82 16.18
C ASN A 506 39.44 -9.91 17.20
N LYS A 507 38.72 -9.54 18.26
CA LYS A 507 38.25 -10.47 19.30
C LYS A 507 36.99 -11.24 18.92
N GLN A 508 36.27 -10.79 17.89
CA GLN A 508 35.02 -11.41 17.46
C GLN A 508 35.27 -12.74 16.76
N ASP A 509 34.68 -13.82 17.27
CA ASP A 509 34.70 -15.14 16.65
C ASP A 509 33.53 -15.32 15.66
N TYR A 510 33.85 -15.72 14.44
CA TYR A 510 32.90 -15.93 13.35
C TYR A 510 32.86 -17.42 13.00
N LYS A 511 31.84 -18.12 13.50
CA LYS A 511 31.61 -19.55 13.31
C LYS A 511 30.72 -19.87 12.11
N LEU A 512 29.98 -18.88 11.61
CA LEU A 512 29.06 -19.07 10.48
C LEU A 512 29.78 -18.99 9.13
N PRO A 513 29.32 -19.74 8.11
CA PRO A 513 29.88 -19.66 6.75
C PRO A 513 29.43 -18.41 5.96
N GLY A 514 28.32 -17.79 6.36
CA GLY A 514 27.72 -16.63 5.70
C GLY A 514 26.28 -16.40 6.17
N LEU A 515 25.56 -15.46 5.55
CA LEU A 515 24.13 -15.20 5.80
C LEU A 515 23.35 -15.33 4.50
N LEU A 516 22.23 -16.06 4.50
CA LEU A 516 21.28 -16.06 3.39
C LEU A 516 20.16 -15.08 3.71
N ILE A 517 20.01 -14.01 2.93
CA ILE A 517 18.94 -13.02 3.12
C ILE A 517 17.85 -13.22 2.06
N ILE A 518 16.62 -13.42 2.52
CA ILE A 518 15.40 -13.44 1.72
C ILE A 518 14.80 -12.03 1.72
N ASP A 519 14.72 -11.44 0.54
CA ASP A 519 14.04 -10.18 0.29
C ASP A 519 12.56 -10.45 0.00
N THR A 520 11.68 -9.86 0.81
CA THR A 520 10.24 -9.96 0.60
C THR A 520 9.65 -8.64 0.15
N PRO A 521 8.56 -8.68 -0.63
CA PRO A 521 7.89 -7.47 -1.11
C PRO A 521 7.26 -6.65 0.02
N GLY A 522 7.52 -5.33 -0.01
CA GLY A 522 6.99 -4.39 0.97
C GLY A 522 5.56 -3.90 0.68
N HIS A 523 5.05 -4.03 -0.55
CA HIS A 523 3.69 -3.56 -0.88
C HIS A 523 2.61 -4.48 -0.29
N GLU A 524 1.51 -3.90 0.19
CA GLU A 524 0.44 -4.59 0.91
C GLU A 524 -0.09 -5.82 0.14
N SER A 525 -0.29 -5.68 -1.17
CA SER A 525 -0.76 -6.73 -2.11
C SER A 525 0.04 -8.03 -2.16
N PHE A 526 1.21 -8.11 -1.52
CA PHE A 526 2.08 -9.29 -1.55
C PHE A 526 2.21 -10.00 -0.18
N THR A 527 1.17 -9.95 0.65
CA THR A 527 1.10 -10.67 1.95
C THR A 527 1.50 -12.15 1.84
N ASN A 528 1.13 -12.81 0.74
CA ASN A 528 1.49 -14.20 0.46
C ASN A 528 2.99 -14.46 0.47
N LEU A 529 3.74 -13.56 -0.14
CA LEU A 529 5.18 -13.69 -0.26
C LEU A 529 5.87 -13.39 1.07
N ARG A 530 5.34 -12.45 1.87
CA ARG A 530 5.80 -12.22 3.26
C ARG A 530 5.54 -13.41 4.16
N SER A 531 4.34 -14.01 4.07
CA SER A 531 4.04 -15.26 4.77
C SER A 531 5.01 -16.36 4.35
N ARG A 532 5.29 -16.56 3.07
CA ARG A 532 6.24 -17.61 2.65
C ARG A 532 7.67 -17.35 3.16
N GLY A 533 8.18 -16.12 3.00
CA GLY A 533 9.51 -15.73 3.48
C GLY A 533 9.66 -15.90 5.00
N SER A 534 8.63 -15.53 5.76
CA SER A 534 8.61 -15.70 7.22
C SER A 534 8.61 -17.17 7.66
N SER A 535 8.05 -18.09 6.87
CA SER A 535 7.98 -19.51 7.24
C SER A 535 9.34 -20.21 7.14
N LEU A 536 10.18 -19.73 6.23
CA LEU A 536 11.45 -20.33 5.89
C LEU A 536 12.63 -19.74 6.66
N CYS A 537 12.45 -18.55 7.23
CA CYS A 537 13.53 -17.87 7.92
C CYS A 537 13.70 -18.36 9.36
N ASN A 538 14.97 -18.45 9.77
CA ASN A 538 15.34 -18.67 11.16
C ASN A 538 15.16 -17.37 11.97
N ILE A 539 15.50 -16.22 11.37
CA ILE A 539 15.42 -14.90 12.00
C ILE A 539 14.90 -13.86 11.02
N ALA A 540 14.19 -12.84 11.48
CA ALA A 540 13.73 -11.75 10.61
C ALA A 540 14.30 -10.38 11.00
N ILE A 541 14.35 -9.47 10.04
CA ILE A 541 14.62 -8.05 10.22
C ILE A 541 13.35 -7.31 9.86
N LEU A 542 12.73 -6.69 10.86
CA LEU A 542 11.57 -5.82 10.67
C LEU A 542 12.07 -4.38 10.44
N VAL A 543 11.84 -3.82 9.26
CA VAL A 543 12.22 -2.46 8.91
C VAL A 543 11.09 -1.52 9.33
N VAL A 544 11.45 -0.53 10.15
CA VAL A 544 10.54 0.51 10.64
C VAL A 544 11.16 1.86 10.35
N ASP A 545 10.39 2.77 9.75
CA ASP A 545 10.84 4.14 9.57
C ASP A 545 10.81 4.87 10.91
N ILE A 546 11.98 5.34 11.39
CA ILE A 546 12.06 6.12 12.64
C ILE A 546 11.25 7.43 12.55
N MET A 547 10.96 7.90 11.35
CA MET A 547 10.21 9.13 11.13
C MET A 547 8.70 8.95 11.33
N HIS A 548 8.16 7.79 10.94
CA HIS A 548 6.72 7.52 10.89
C HIS A 548 6.25 6.48 11.92
N GLY A 549 7.16 5.68 12.48
CA GLY A 549 6.82 4.65 13.47
C GLY A 549 6.16 3.41 12.85
N LEU A 550 5.25 2.78 13.60
CA LEU A 550 4.55 1.56 13.17
C LEU A 550 3.39 1.89 12.23
N GLU A 551 3.48 1.43 10.98
CA GLU A 551 2.44 1.54 9.97
C GLU A 551 1.66 0.22 9.79
N PRO A 552 0.50 0.21 9.09
CA PRO A 552 -0.33 -0.99 8.92
C PRO A 552 0.42 -2.22 8.37
N GLN A 553 1.31 -2.03 7.39
CA GLN A 553 2.14 -3.12 6.83
C GLN A 553 3.15 -3.66 7.84
N THR A 554 3.69 -2.79 8.69
CA THR A 554 4.58 -3.17 9.79
C THR A 554 3.82 -3.98 10.85
N LEU A 555 2.59 -3.58 11.18
CA LEU A 555 1.71 -4.31 12.10
C LEU A 555 1.30 -5.67 11.53
N GLU A 556 1.01 -5.77 10.24
CA GLU A 556 0.76 -7.03 9.55
C GLU A 556 1.99 -7.96 9.63
N SER A 557 3.18 -7.45 9.31
CA SER A 557 4.44 -8.20 9.39
C SER A 557 4.71 -8.69 10.82
N LEU A 558 4.41 -7.86 11.82
CA LEU A 558 4.54 -8.20 13.24
C LEU A 558 3.61 -9.34 13.65
N ARG A 559 2.36 -9.36 13.14
CA ARG A 559 1.42 -10.47 13.38
C ARG A 559 1.96 -11.77 12.79
N LEU A 560 2.42 -11.75 11.53
CA LEU A 560 3.01 -12.92 10.87
C LEU A 560 4.18 -13.50 11.69
N LEU A 561 5.09 -12.65 12.15
CA LEU A 561 6.23 -13.07 12.97
C LEU A 561 5.80 -13.66 14.32
N ARG A 562 4.77 -13.09 14.95
CA ARG A 562 4.24 -13.58 16.23
C ARG A 562 3.54 -14.93 16.09
N ASP A 563 2.73 -15.09 15.04
CA ASP A 563 1.96 -16.30 14.79
C ASP A 563 2.92 -17.49 14.55
N ARG A 564 4.04 -17.24 13.87
CA ARG A 564 5.10 -18.24 13.63
C ARG A 564 6.16 -18.33 14.73
N LYS A 565 6.10 -17.47 15.76
CA LYS A 565 7.11 -17.36 16.83
C LYS A 565 8.54 -17.18 16.30
N THR A 566 8.70 -16.51 15.16
CA THR A 566 10.00 -16.29 14.54
C THR A 566 10.75 -15.18 15.30
N PRO A 567 11.99 -15.43 15.79
CA PRO A 567 12.82 -14.38 16.36
C PRO A 567 13.10 -13.25 15.36
N PHE A 568 13.12 -12.01 15.81
CA PHE A 568 13.41 -10.88 14.92
C PHE A 568 14.12 -9.73 15.62
N ILE A 569 14.81 -8.91 14.82
CA ILE A 569 15.34 -7.60 15.21
C ILE A 569 14.61 -6.51 14.44
N VAL A 570 14.64 -5.28 14.94
CA VAL A 570 14.02 -4.14 14.27
C VAL A 570 15.11 -3.22 13.74
N ALA A 571 15.11 -2.95 12.44
CA ALA A 571 15.93 -1.92 11.84
C ALA A 571 15.12 -0.60 11.84
N LEU A 572 15.46 0.33 12.74
CA LEU A 572 14.93 1.69 12.77
C LEU A 572 15.62 2.51 11.68
N ASN A 573 15.08 2.45 10.47
CA ASN A 573 15.68 3.03 9.28
C ASN A 573 15.41 4.54 9.17
N LYS A 574 16.18 5.21 8.30
CA LYS A 574 16.09 6.64 7.93
C LYS A 574 16.54 7.62 9.02
N ILE A 575 17.51 7.23 9.84
CA ILE A 575 18.13 8.15 10.82
C ILE A 575 18.75 9.40 10.18
N ASP A 576 19.18 9.29 8.91
CA ASP A 576 19.74 10.39 8.13
C ASP A 576 18.74 11.52 7.86
N ARG A 577 17.43 11.28 8.05
CA ARG A 577 16.37 12.27 7.87
C ARG A 577 16.08 13.09 9.12
N MET A 578 16.72 12.77 10.25
CA MET A 578 16.64 13.60 11.44
C MET A 578 17.26 14.97 11.16
N TYR A 579 16.63 16.02 11.67
CA TYR A 579 17.05 17.38 11.39
C TYR A 579 18.44 17.64 11.98
N ASP A 580 19.34 18.28 11.21
CA ASP A 580 20.76 18.50 11.57
C ASP A 580 21.59 17.22 11.79
N TRP A 581 21.09 16.05 11.39
CA TRP A 581 21.91 14.83 11.35
C TRP A 581 23.08 15.04 10.39
N LYS A 582 24.30 14.83 10.89
CA LYS A 582 25.53 14.90 10.09
C LYS A 582 25.89 13.49 9.64
N PRO A 583 25.67 13.13 8.37
CA PRO A 583 25.87 11.77 7.91
C PRO A 583 27.35 11.42 7.81
N ILE A 584 27.72 10.24 8.30
CA ILE A 584 29.07 9.66 8.17
C ILE A 584 28.94 8.33 7.44
N SER A 585 29.36 8.28 6.17
CA SER A 585 29.15 7.10 5.32
C SER A 585 29.70 5.82 5.94
N ASP A 586 28.89 4.76 5.90
CA ASP A 586 29.23 3.37 6.24
C ASP A 586 29.85 3.19 7.63
N ASN A 587 29.46 4.03 8.59
CA ASN A 587 30.00 4.02 9.95
C ASN A 587 29.11 3.27 10.97
N SER A 588 29.66 2.96 12.14
CA SER A 588 28.86 2.46 13.26
C SER A 588 27.87 3.52 13.75
N PHE A 589 26.69 3.09 14.17
CA PHE A 589 25.68 3.97 14.74
C PHE A 589 26.20 4.73 15.97
N LEU A 590 26.85 4.05 16.93
CA LEU A 590 27.29 4.68 18.19
C LEU A 590 28.34 5.77 17.97
N ASP A 591 29.31 5.52 17.07
CA ASP A 591 30.31 6.52 16.71
C ASP A 591 29.65 7.72 16.01
N SER A 592 28.72 7.45 15.10
CA SER A 592 27.98 8.49 14.37
C SER A 592 27.11 9.32 15.31
N LEU A 593 26.40 8.68 16.26
CA LEU A 593 25.59 9.33 17.28
C LEU A 593 26.46 10.21 18.20
N SER A 594 27.63 9.74 18.61
CA SER A 594 28.52 10.46 19.52
C SER A 594 28.95 11.84 18.96
N LYS A 595 29.11 11.91 17.63
CA LYS A 595 29.52 13.10 16.86
C LYS A 595 28.36 14.05 16.53
N GLN A 596 27.12 13.66 16.82
CA GLN A 596 25.95 14.52 16.63
C GLN A 596 25.84 15.58 17.73
N SER A 597 25.11 16.65 17.41
CA SER A 597 24.77 17.68 18.38
C SER A 597 23.82 17.14 19.46
N GLU A 598 23.81 17.78 20.62
CA GLU A 598 22.90 17.43 21.73
C GLU A 598 21.42 17.50 21.33
N SER A 599 21.06 18.44 20.44
CA SER A 599 19.70 18.57 19.93
C SER A 599 19.28 17.35 19.10
N VAL A 600 20.18 16.85 18.25
CA VAL A 600 19.95 15.68 17.40
C VAL A 600 19.82 14.42 18.24
N LYS A 601 20.66 14.28 19.29
CA LYS A 601 20.58 13.15 20.23
C LYS A 601 19.23 13.11 20.95
N ARG A 602 18.73 14.25 21.42
CA ARG A 602 17.40 14.34 22.05
C ARG A 602 16.25 14.04 21.08
N GLU A 603 16.32 14.51 19.83
CA GLU A 603 15.32 14.15 18.81
C GLU A 603 15.31 12.65 18.56
N PHE A 604 16.49 12.04 18.45
CA PHE A 604 16.62 10.59 18.31
C PHE A 604 16.02 9.83 19.49
N GLU A 605 16.34 10.23 20.73
CA GLU A 605 15.79 9.63 21.95
C GLU A 605 14.25 9.70 22.01
N ASP A 606 13.66 10.86 21.73
CA ASP A 606 12.19 11.05 21.70
C ASP A 606 11.50 10.14 20.67
N ARG A 607 12.08 10.01 19.47
CA ARG A 607 11.54 9.11 18.43
C ARG A 607 11.67 7.63 18.81
N VAL A 608 12.76 7.26 19.47
CA VAL A 608 12.95 5.89 19.97
C VAL A 608 11.94 5.59 21.06
N GLU A 609 11.73 6.49 22.02
CA GLU A 609 10.73 6.31 23.09
C GLU A 609 9.31 6.14 22.53
N LYS A 610 8.93 6.95 21.56
CA LYS A 610 7.64 6.81 20.85
C LYS A 610 7.52 5.45 20.15
N THR A 611 8.60 4.99 19.52
CA THR A 611 8.61 3.68 18.86
C THR A 611 8.49 2.56 19.88
N ILE A 612 9.20 2.65 21.02
CA ILE A 612 9.11 1.67 22.12
C ILE A 612 7.68 1.61 22.67
N LEU A 613 7.03 2.76 22.87
CA LEU A 613 5.64 2.81 23.31
C LEU A 613 4.71 2.10 22.32
N ALA A 614 4.89 2.33 21.01
CA ALA A 614 4.08 1.71 19.98
C ALA A 614 4.28 0.17 19.93
N PHE A 615 5.50 -0.33 20.14
CA PHE A 615 5.73 -1.78 20.29
C PHE A 615 5.10 -2.35 21.57
N ALA A 616 5.11 -1.59 22.66
CA ALA A 616 4.47 -1.99 23.92
C ALA A 616 2.95 -2.11 23.78
N GLU A 617 2.29 -1.23 23.01
CA GLU A 617 0.87 -1.34 22.67
C GLU A 617 0.54 -2.63 21.90
N GLN A 618 1.49 -3.13 21.10
CA GLN A 618 1.38 -4.43 20.42
C GLN A 618 1.76 -5.63 21.30
N GLY A 619 2.07 -5.39 22.58
CA GLY A 619 2.41 -6.41 23.56
C GLY A 619 3.88 -6.87 23.52
N LEU A 620 4.79 -6.08 22.95
CA LEU A 620 6.20 -6.40 22.85
C LEU A 620 7.07 -5.37 23.56
N ASN A 621 7.98 -5.84 24.41
CA ASN A 621 9.00 -4.98 24.99
C ASN A 621 10.13 -4.79 23.98
N SER A 622 10.47 -3.55 23.65
CA SER A 622 11.59 -3.23 22.75
C SER A 622 12.58 -2.28 23.42
N VAL A 623 13.86 -2.47 23.15
CA VAL A 623 14.97 -1.67 23.70
C VAL A 623 16.04 -1.50 22.63
N LEU A 624 16.83 -0.42 22.70
CA LEU A 624 17.99 -0.25 21.83
C LEU A 624 18.97 -1.42 21.96
N TYR A 625 19.57 -1.83 20.85
CA TYR A 625 20.38 -3.05 20.80
C TYR A 625 21.57 -3.06 21.78
N TYR A 626 22.18 -1.90 22.04
CA TYR A 626 23.32 -1.77 22.96
C TYR A 626 22.91 -1.66 24.44
N GLU A 627 21.64 -1.38 24.73
CA GLU A 627 21.09 -1.36 26.10
C GLU A 627 20.44 -2.69 26.48
N ASN A 628 20.18 -3.55 25.48
CA ASN A 628 19.48 -4.81 25.68
C ASN A 628 20.36 -5.83 26.43
N LYS A 629 20.00 -6.09 27.69
CA LYS A 629 20.64 -7.15 28.51
C LYS A 629 19.95 -8.51 28.35
N ASN A 630 18.71 -8.53 27.87
CA ASN A 630 17.89 -9.75 27.77
C ASN A 630 17.26 -9.91 26.39
N PHE A 631 18.06 -10.42 25.46
CA PHE A 631 17.67 -10.74 24.09
C PHE A 631 16.56 -11.80 23.96
N ALA A 632 16.16 -12.49 25.04
CA ALA A 632 15.07 -13.47 24.99
C ALA A 632 13.68 -12.83 25.11
N ARG A 633 13.57 -11.71 25.83
CA ARG A 633 12.29 -11.07 26.14
C ARG A 633 12.12 -9.72 25.46
N ASN A 634 13.22 -9.05 25.15
CA ASN A 634 13.22 -7.70 24.59
C ASN A 634 13.66 -7.73 23.13
N VAL A 635 12.85 -7.15 22.26
CA VAL A 635 13.16 -6.91 20.85
C VAL A 635 14.25 -5.84 20.76
N SER A 636 15.29 -6.10 19.96
CA SER A 636 16.40 -5.17 19.78
C SER A 636 16.12 -4.19 18.65
N LEU A 637 16.13 -2.90 18.97
CA LEU A 637 16.02 -1.79 18.02
C LEU A 637 17.42 -1.37 17.56
N VAL A 638 17.69 -1.47 16.25
CA VAL A 638 18.96 -1.08 15.62
C VAL A 638 18.71 0.13 14.72
N PRO A 639 19.20 1.32 15.10
CA PRO A 639 19.11 2.51 14.25
C PRO A 639 19.98 2.35 13.00
N THR A 640 19.40 2.58 11.83
CA THR A 640 20.07 2.40 10.54
C THR A 640 19.74 3.52 9.55
N SER A 641 20.65 3.76 8.60
CA SER A 641 20.37 4.53 7.39
C SER A 641 20.69 3.69 6.17
N ALA A 642 19.65 3.39 5.41
CA ALA A 642 19.71 2.80 4.07
C ALA A 642 20.62 3.56 3.10
N ILE A 643 20.65 4.89 3.19
CA ILE A 643 21.33 5.76 2.24
C ILE A 643 22.81 5.89 2.61
N THR A 644 23.07 6.30 3.85
CA THR A 644 24.44 6.60 4.30
C THR A 644 25.18 5.31 4.66
N GLY A 645 24.47 4.23 5.00
CA GLY A 645 25.06 2.98 5.47
C GLY A 645 25.34 2.96 6.97
N GLU A 646 25.00 4.04 7.69
CA GLU A 646 25.17 4.13 9.15
C GLU A 646 24.34 3.05 9.86
N GLY A 647 24.93 2.35 10.82
CA GLY A 647 24.24 1.33 11.62
C GLY A 647 24.02 -0.03 10.92
N ILE A 648 24.27 -0.15 9.61
CA ILE A 648 24.30 -1.45 8.91
C ILE A 648 25.35 -2.39 9.51
N PRO A 649 26.58 -1.95 9.84
CA PRO A 649 27.57 -2.80 10.51
C PRO A 649 27.06 -3.34 11.86
N ASP A 650 26.38 -2.51 12.65
CA ASP A 650 25.82 -2.87 13.95
C ASP A 650 24.72 -3.93 13.81
N MET A 651 23.84 -3.74 12.82
CA MET A 651 22.77 -4.69 12.50
C MET A 651 23.33 -6.06 12.10
N LEU A 652 24.30 -6.10 11.17
CA LEU A 652 24.92 -7.35 10.73
C LEU A 652 25.65 -8.06 11.87
N MET A 653 26.37 -7.31 12.70
CA MET A 653 27.05 -7.85 13.88
C MET A 653 26.06 -8.45 14.89
N LEU A 654 24.95 -7.76 15.16
CA LEU A 654 23.91 -8.25 16.05
C LEU A 654 23.29 -9.55 15.51
N LEU A 655 22.99 -9.63 14.22
CA LEU A 655 22.45 -10.85 13.58
C LEU A 655 23.40 -12.03 13.74
N VAL A 656 24.70 -11.83 13.44
CA VAL A 656 25.73 -12.89 13.62
C VAL A 656 25.82 -13.32 15.08
N ASN A 657 25.79 -12.37 16.02
CA ASN A 657 25.85 -12.68 17.45
C ASN A 657 24.63 -13.47 17.95
N LEU A 658 23.42 -13.06 17.58
CA LEU A 658 22.20 -13.73 17.99
C LEU A 658 22.12 -15.14 17.41
N THR A 659 22.43 -15.30 16.13
CA THR A 659 22.38 -16.61 15.44
C THR A 659 23.45 -17.57 15.99
N GLN A 660 24.68 -17.11 16.22
CA GLN A 660 25.75 -17.97 16.76
C GLN A 660 25.53 -18.38 18.23
N SER A 661 25.00 -17.48 19.07
CA SER A 661 24.92 -17.72 20.51
C SER A 661 23.61 -18.37 20.97
N ARG A 662 22.48 -18.03 20.33
CA ARG A 662 21.15 -18.48 20.74
C ARG A 662 20.55 -19.54 19.83
N MET A 663 20.99 -19.59 18.57
CA MET A 663 20.39 -20.44 17.54
C MET A 663 21.35 -21.53 17.07
N SER A 664 22.42 -21.81 17.82
CA SER A 664 23.40 -22.84 17.46
C SER A 664 22.74 -24.19 17.20
N ASP A 665 21.73 -24.55 18.01
CA ASP A 665 21.10 -25.87 17.96
C ASP A 665 20.18 -26.05 16.73
N GLU A 666 19.58 -24.96 16.22
CA GLU A 666 18.77 -24.93 14.99
C GLU A 666 19.62 -24.78 13.70
N LEU A 667 20.86 -24.31 13.86
CA LEU A 667 21.80 -24.06 12.76
C LEU A 667 22.85 -25.16 12.61
N MET A 668 22.87 -26.16 13.49
CA MET A 668 23.70 -27.36 13.31
C MET A 668 23.36 -28.02 11.97
N TYR A 669 24.39 -28.29 11.18
CA TYR A 669 24.21 -28.90 9.88
C TYR A 669 23.64 -30.32 10.01
N LEU A 670 22.56 -30.58 9.25
CA LEU A 670 22.01 -31.92 9.06
C LEU A 670 22.39 -32.45 7.68
N SER A 671 22.74 -33.73 7.61
CA SER A 671 22.98 -34.45 6.34
C SER A 671 21.68 -34.73 5.57
N GLU A 672 20.54 -34.75 6.27
CA GLU A 672 19.23 -34.91 5.67
C GLU A 672 18.81 -33.69 4.85
N LEU A 673 18.18 -33.96 3.71
CA LEU A 673 17.72 -32.94 2.79
C LEU A 673 16.46 -32.25 3.32
N GLU A 674 16.56 -30.95 3.56
CA GLU A 674 15.41 -30.09 3.78
C GLU A 674 15.41 -29.02 2.70
N CYS A 675 14.47 -29.14 1.77
CA CYS A 675 14.36 -28.24 0.64
C CYS A 675 12.89 -27.84 0.45
N THR A 676 12.65 -26.55 0.21
CA THR A 676 11.29 -26.02 -0.01
C THR A 676 11.23 -25.20 -1.29
N VAL A 677 10.17 -25.43 -2.07
CA VAL A 677 9.91 -24.70 -3.32
C VAL A 677 9.43 -23.30 -2.99
N LEU A 678 10.16 -22.28 -3.43
CA LEU A 678 9.75 -20.87 -3.36
C LEU A 678 8.79 -20.51 -4.48
N GLU A 679 9.20 -20.67 -5.73
CA GLU A 679 8.47 -20.17 -6.90
C GLU A 679 8.68 -21.08 -8.11
N VAL A 680 7.72 -21.08 -9.04
CA VAL A 680 7.81 -21.78 -10.32
C VAL A 680 7.91 -20.74 -11.42
N LYS A 681 8.93 -20.84 -12.28
CA LYS A 681 9.24 -19.84 -13.32
C LYS A 681 9.58 -20.51 -14.64
N VAL A 682 9.07 -19.94 -15.74
CA VAL A 682 9.48 -20.34 -17.09
C VAL A 682 10.64 -19.45 -17.55
N ILE A 683 11.74 -20.07 -17.98
CA ILE A 683 12.93 -19.37 -18.47
C ILE A 683 13.25 -19.84 -19.88
N GLU A 684 13.55 -18.88 -20.76
CA GLU A 684 13.99 -19.13 -22.12
C GLU A 684 15.26 -19.99 -22.13
N GLY A 685 15.23 -21.11 -22.86
CA GLY A 685 16.34 -22.06 -22.97
C GLY A 685 16.38 -23.16 -21.90
N LEU A 686 15.80 -22.95 -20.71
CA LEU A 686 15.76 -23.93 -19.61
C LEU A 686 14.38 -24.56 -19.38
N GLY A 687 13.34 -24.02 -20.01
CA GLY A 687 11.96 -24.44 -19.81
C GLY A 687 11.43 -24.01 -18.45
N THR A 688 10.53 -24.81 -17.87
CA THR A 688 10.02 -24.56 -16.52
C THR A 688 11.07 -24.93 -15.48
N THR A 689 11.34 -23.99 -14.59
CA THR A 689 12.30 -24.08 -13.49
C THR A 689 11.60 -23.81 -12.18
N ILE A 690 12.14 -24.34 -11.09
CA ILE A 690 11.70 -24.04 -9.73
C ILE A 690 12.81 -23.35 -8.96
N ASP A 691 12.45 -22.29 -8.25
CA ASP A 691 13.30 -21.63 -7.27
C ASP A 691 13.08 -22.33 -5.93
N VAL A 692 14.14 -22.81 -5.31
CA VAL A 692 14.08 -23.56 -4.06
C VAL A 692 15.04 -22.98 -3.04
N VAL A 693 14.68 -23.08 -1.76
CA VAL A 693 15.61 -22.81 -0.65
C VAL A 693 16.01 -24.14 -0.06
N LEU A 694 17.31 -24.41 -0.15
CA LEU A 694 17.94 -25.56 0.49
C LEU A 694 18.32 -25.15 1.91
N SER A 695 17.61 -25.67 2.90
CA SER A 695 17.81 -25.37 4.32
C SER A 695 18.86 -26.28 4.95
N ASN A 696 18.84 -27.58 4.64
CA ASN A 696 19.79 -28.60 5.09
C ASN A 696 20.05 -29.64 3.98
N GLY A 697 21.15 -30.38 4.12
CA GLY A 697 21.54 -31.44 3.18
C GLY A 697 22.30 -30.97 1.94
N VAL A 698 22.40 -31.89 0.97
CA VAL A 698 23.13 -31.71 -0.31
C VAL A 698 22.22 -32.14 -1.45
N LEU A 699 22.23 -31.37 -2.53
CA LEU A 699 21.60 -31.71 -3.81
C LEU A 699 22.65 -31.92 -4.88
N ASN A 700 22.49 -32.96 -5.70
CA ASN A 700 23.36 -33.23 -6.85
C ASN A 700 22.59 -33.17 -8.16
N GLU A 701 23.30 -32.80 -9.21
CA GLU A 701 22.82 -32.93 -10.58
C GLU A 701 22.59 -34.43 -10.90
N GLY A 702 21.41 -34.76 -11.44
CA GLY A 702 20.99 -36.13 -11.70
C GLY A 702 20.19 -36.79 -10.58
N ASP A 703 20.07 -36.17 -9.40
CA ASP A 703 19.22 -36.69 -8.32
C ASP A 703 17.75 -36.76 -8.78
N LYS A 704 17.07 -37.84 -8.41
CA LYS A 704 15.63 -37.99 -8.61
C LYS A 704 14.91 -37.35 -7.42
N ILE A 705 13.97 -36.44 -7.71
CA ILE A 705 13.26 -35.65 -6.72
C ILE A 705 11.75 -35.88 -6.77
N VAL A 706 11.10 -35.74 -5.60
CA VAL A 706 9.65 -35.82 -5.42
C VAL A 706 9.14 -34.53 -4.80
N LEU A 707 8.07 -33.97 -5.35
CA LEU A 707 7.42 -32.73 -4.89
C LEU A 707 5.91 -32.74 -5.17
N CYS A 708 5.12 -31.92 -4.48
CA CYS A 708 3.68 -31.79 -4.72
C CYS A 708 3.39 -31.03 -6.01
N GLY A 709 2.50 -31.57 -6.84
CA GLY A 709 1.88 -30.87 -7.96
C GLY A 709 0.36 -30.70 -7.80
N LEU A 710 -0.23 -29.85 -8.63
CA LEU A 710 -1.69 -29.59 -8.64
C LEU A 710 -2.52 -30.86 -8.92
N ASN A 711 -1.98 -31.80 -9.68
CA ASN A 711 -2.64 -33.04 -10.08
C ASN A 711 -2.12 -34.27 -9.30
N GLY A 712 -1.43 -34.06 -8.18
CA GLY A 712 -0.76 -35.11 -7.41
C GLY A 712 0.77 -34.96 -7.39
N PRO A 713 1.48 -35.92 -6.79
CA PRO A 713 2.93 -35.83 -6.61
C PRO A 713 3.68 -35.99 -7.94
N ILE A 714 4.69 -35.15 -8.14
CA ILE A 714 5.55 -35.11 -9.33
C ILE A 714 6.89 -35.77 -8.97
N VAL A 715 7.31 -36.75 -9.78
CA VAL A 715 8.63 -37.38 -9.69
C VAL A 715 9.42 -37.03 -10.94
N THR A 716 10.58 -36.42 -10.78
CA THR A 716 11.40 -35.95 -11.91
C THR A 716 12.88 -35.99 -11.56
N THR A 717 13.76 -35.90 -12.56
CA THR A 717 15.22 -35.89 -12.35
C THR A 717 15.79 -34.50 -12.58
N ILE A 718 16.71 -34.09 -11.70
CA ILE A 718 17.38 -32.80 -11.79
C ILE A 718 18.28 -32.79 -13.02
N ARG A 719 18.00 -31.90 -13.97
CA ARG A 719 18.85 -31.68 -15.15
C ARG A 719 19.99 -30.72 -14.88
N ALA A 720 19.75 -29.68 -14.10
CA ALA A 720 20.77 -28.69 -13.75
C ALA A 720 20.44 -28.01 -12.42
N LEU A 721 21.49 -27.77 -11.61
CA LEU A 721 21.46 -26.91 -10.43
C LEU A 721 22.14 -25.58 -10.78
N LEU A 722 21.41 -24.48 -10.56
CA LEU A 722 21.82 -23.14 -10.97
C LEU A 722 21.84 -22.22 -9.76
N THR A 723 22.90 -21.44 -9.62
CA THR A 723 22.97 -20.35 -8.64
C THR A 723 23.26 -19.03 -9.37
N PRO A 724 22.86 -17.88 -8.79
CA PRO A 724 23.29 -16.60 -9.31
C PRO A 724 24.78 -16.41 -8.97
N GLN A 725 25.45 -15.51 -9.68
CA GLN A 725 26.81 -15.12 -9.30
C GLN A 725 26.83 -14.57 -7.85
N PRO A 726 27.95 -14.75 -7.11
CA PRO A 726 28.07 -14.22 -5.74
C PRO A 726 27.70 -12.74 -5.66
N LEU A 727 26.99 -12.33 -4.60
CA LEU A 727 26.48 -10.96 -4.38
C LEU A 727 25.44 -10.48 -5.41
N ARG A 728 25.05 -11.33 -6.36
CA ARG A 728 23.90 -11.14 -7.23
C ARG A 728 22.77 -12.07 -6.80
N GLU A 729 21.58 -11.69 -7.19
CA GLU A 729 20.37 -12.37 -6.78
C GLU A 729 19.79 -13.21 -7.91
N LEU A 730 19.01 -14.23 -7.53
CA LEU A 730 18.34 -15.17 -8.43
C LEU A 730 17.42 -14.50 -9.47
N ARG A 731 17.04 -13.23 -9.26
CA ARG A 731 16.11 -12.43 -10.08
C ARG A 731 16.77 -11.78 -11.31
N VAL A 732 18.07 -11.51 -11.28
CA VAL A 732 18.75 -10.75 -12.35
C VAL A 732 19.14 -11.69 -13.50
N LYS A 733 18.70 -11.36 -14.73
CA LYS A 733 19.15 -12.04 -15.97
C LYS A 733 20.67 -11.91 -16.10
N SER A 734 21.39 -12.90 -15.58
CA SER A 734 22.83 -12.99 -15.59
C SER A 734 23.23 -14.42 -15.96
N ALA A 735 24.48 -14.63 -16.36
CA ALA A 735 24.98 -15.97 -16.59
C ALA A 735 24.91 -16.76 -15.28
N TYR A 736 24.07 -17.80 -15.27
CA TYR A 736 23.94 -18.70 -14.13
C TYR A 736 25.22 -19.53 -13.96
N VAL A 737 25.59 -19.78 -12.71
CA VAL A 737 26.66 -20.72 -12.40
C VAL A 737 26.04 -22.11 -12.26
N HIS A 738 26.50 -23.04 -13.08
CA HIS A 738 26.09 -24.43 -13.02
C HIS A 738 26.90 -25.16 -11.93
N HIS A 739 26.19 -25.92 -11.09
CA HIS A 739 26.81 -26.71 -10.04
C HIS A 739 26.49 -28.19 -10.22
N LYS A 740 27.51 -29.03 -10.03
CA LYS A 740 27.35 -30.49 -9.95
C LYS A 740 26.71 -30.93 -8.63
N SER A 741 27.05 -30.22 -7.56
CA SER A 741 26.57 -30.48 -6.20
C SER A 741 26.51 -29.15 -5.43
N VAL A 742 25.46 -28.97 -4.63
CA VAL A 742 25.25 -27.77 -3.81
C VAL A 742 24.92 -28.18 -2.38
N LYS A 743 25.58 -27.52 -1.41
CA LYS A 743 25.40 -27.73 0.03
C LYS A 743 24.57 -26.61 0.64
N ALA A 744 23.71 -26.95 1.60
CA ALA A 744 22.92 -25.98 2.36
C ALA A 744 23.78 -24.99 3.17
N ALA A 745 23.33 -23.76 3.46
CA ALA A 745 22.04 -23.17 3.12
C ALA A 745 22.16 -22.19 1.94
N LEU A 746 21.40 -22.40 0.86
CA LEU A 746 21.49 -21.60 -0.35
C LEU A 746 20.16 -21.56 -1.13
N GLY A 747 19.88 -20.44 -1.80
CA GLY A 747 18.80 -20.35 -2.78
C GLY A 747 19.26 -20.87 -4.13
N ILE A 748 18.64 -21.93 -4.63
CA ILE A 748 19.04 -22.64 -5.85
C ILE A 748 17.88 -22.61 -6.83
N LYS A 749 18.20 -22.52 -8.12
CA LYS A 749 17.24 -22.74 -9.20
C LYS A 749 17.46 -24.12 -9.81
N ILE A 750 16.41 -24.91 -9.88
CA ILE A 750 16.42 -26.28 -10.43
C ILE A 750 15.69 -26.30 -11.77
N SER A 751 16.31 -26.92 -12.76
CA SER A 751 15.66 -27.28 -14.02
C SER A 751 15.40 -28.79 -14.05
N ALA A 752 14.16 -29.20 -14.33
CA ALA A 752 13.73 -30.59 -14.48
C ALA A 752 12.49 -30.67 -15.41
N GLN A 753 12.07 -31.89 -15.76
CA GLN A 753 10.84 -32.12 -16.53
C GLN A 753 9.59 -32.01 -15.66
N ASP A 754 8.46 -31.65 -16.28
CA ASP A 754 7.11 -31.68 -15.69
C ASP A 754 6.90 -30.81 -14.44
N LEU A 755 7.72 -29.76 -14.28
CA LEU A 755 7.63 -28.81 -13.16
C LEU A 755 6.52 -27.75 -13.31
N GLU A 756 5.80 -27.71 -14.43
CA GLU A 756 4.75 -26.71 -14.71
C GLU A 756 3.61 -26.70 -13.68
N LYS A 757 3.31 -27.86 -13.13
CA LYS A 757 2.23 -28.05 -12.16
C LYS A 757 2.72 -28.10 -10.72
N ALA A 758 4.00 -27.81 -10.47
CA ALA A 758 4.57 -27.81 -9.12
C ALA A 758 3.89 -26.76 -8.23
N ILE A 759 3.66 -27.10 -6.96
CA ILE A 759 3.06 -26.20 -5.99
C ILE A 759 4.16 -25.47 -5.20
N ALA A 760 4.10 -24.14 -5.20
CA ALA A 760 4.96 -23.33 -4.35
C ALA A 760 4.64 -23.54 -2.85
N GLY A 761 5.69 -23.65 -2.04
CA GLY A 761 5.62 -24.05 -0.63
C GLY A 761 5.73 -25.56 -0.41
N SER A 762 5.74 -26.37 -1.46
CA SER A 762 5.95 -27.83 -1.34
C SER A 762 7.33 -28.14 -0.78
N ARG A 763 7.40 -29.18 0.06
CA ARG A 763 8.66 -29.87 0.36
C ARG A 763 9.18 -30.57 -0.89
N LEU A 764 10.50 -30.62 -1.02
CA LEU A 764 11.21 -31.36 -2.06
C LEU A 764 12.09 -32.41 -1.39
N MET A 765 11.87 -33.67 -1.74
CA MET A 765 12.63 -34.81 -1.23
C MET A 765 13.45 -35.45 -2.35
N VAL A 766 14.62 -36.01 -2.02
CA VAL A 766 15.44 -36.80 -2.95
C VAL A 766 15.18 -38.29 -2.71
N VAL A 767 15.02 -39.04 -3.80
CA VAL A 767 14.87 -40.49 -3.77
C VAL A 767 16.26 -41.11 -3.59
N GLY A 768 16.50 -41.71 -2.42
CA GLY A 768 17.70 -42.50 -2.16
C GLY A 768 17.68 -43.86 -2.87
N PRO A 769 18.83 -44.55 -2.98
CA PRO A 769 18.92 -45.85 -3.66
C PRO A 769 18.10 -46.97 -3.00
N ASP A 770 17.79 -46.85 -1.71
CA ASP A 770 17.01 -47.82 -0.92
C ASP A 770 15.59 -47.32 -0.59
N ASP A 771 15.17 -46.16 -1.12
CA ASP A 771 13.88 -45.54 -0.82
C ASP A 771 12.83 -45.91 -1.88
N ASP A 772 11.61 -46.23 -1.44
CA ASP A 772 10.46 -46.46 -2.33
C ASP A 772 9.86 -45.11 -2.78
N GLU A 773 9.66 -44.97 -4.09
CA GLU A 773 9.09 -43.77 -4.71
C GLU A 773 7.64 -43.52 -4.25
N GLU A 774 6.83 -44.56 -4.09
CA GLU A 774 5.42 -44.41 -3.69
C GLU A 774 5.29 -43.93 -2.24
N ASP A 775 6.19 -44.35 -1.37
CA ASP A 775 6.22 -43.86 0.01
C ASP A 775 6.61 -42.39 0.11
N LEU A 776 7.57 -41.95 -0.72
CA LEU A 776 7.96 -40.54 -0.79
C LEU A 776 6.85 -39.66 -1.37
N LYS A 777 6.11 -40.17 -2.38
CA LYS A 777 4.92 -39.49 -2.91
C LYS A 777 3.86 -39.29 -1.83
N ASP A 778 3.58 -40.32 -1.04
CA ASP A 778 2.63 -40.25 0.08
C ASP A 778 3.09 -39.29 1.18
N GLU A 779 4.38 -39.28 1.50
CA GLU A 779 4.99 -38.44 2.53
C GLU A 779 4.94 -36.97 2.14
N VAL A 780 5.31 -36.63 0.91
CA VAL A 780 5.21 -35.27 0.37
C VAL A 780 3.76 -34.78 0.36
N MET A 781 2.80 -35.68 0.08
CA MET A 781 1.37 -35.37 0.12
C MET A 781 0.76 -35.38 1.53
N SER A 782 1.50 -35.79 2.57
CA SER A 782 0.99 -35.82 3.93
C SER A 782 0.61 -34.44 4.47
N ASP A 783 1.31 -33.39 4.05
CA ASP A 783 1.01 -32.00 4.41
C ASP A 783 -0.34 -31.55 3.80
N LEU A 784 -0.62 -31.95 2.57
CA LEU A 784 -1.94 -31.71 1.96
C LEU A 784 -3.04 -32.51 2.66
N LYS A 785 -2.77 -33.78 3.00
CA LYS A 785 -3.72 -34.63 3.74
C LYS A 785 -4.01 -34.08 5.14
N SER A 786 -3.01 -33.51 5.83
CA SER A 786 -3.19 -32.90 7.14
C SER A 786 -4.03 -31.62 7.06
N LEU A 787 -3.84 -30.79 6.03
CA LEU A 787 -4.70 -29.63 5.79
C LEU A 787 -6.13 -30.02 5.43
N LEU A 788 -6.33 -31.10 4.68
CA LEU A 788 -7.68 -31.63 4.39
C LEU A 788 -8.43 -32.10 5.65
N SER A 789 -7.72 -32.46 6.74
CA SER A 789 -8.35 -32.82 8.01
C SER A 789 -9.02 -31.63 8.72
N SER A 790 -8.68 -30.39 8.34
CA SER A 790 -9.30 -29.17 8.86
C SER A 790 -10.69 -28.88 8.28
N ILE A 791 -11.11 -29.66 7.27
CA ILE A 791 -12.44 -29.57 6.67
C ILE A 791 -13.49 -30.09 7.65
N ASP A 792 -14.59 -29.36 7.77
CA ASP A 792 -15.72 -29.80 8.58
C ASP A 792 -16.43 -30.99 7.93
N LYS A 793 -16.42 -32.13 8.62
CA LYS A 793 -17.07 -33.38 8.21
C LYS A 793 -18.59 -33.26 8.15
N SER A 794 -19.18 -32.24 8.80
CA SER A 794 -20.62 -31.95 8.69
C SER A 794 -21.05 -31.56 7.27
N GLY A 795 -20.08 -31.23 6.42
CA GLY A 795 -20.29 -30.75 5.06
C GLY A 795 -20.89 -29.35 5.01
N LYS A 796 -21.00 -28.62 6.12
CA LYS A 796 -21.40 -27.20 6.14
C LYS A 796 -20.16 -26.32 6.19
N GLY A 797 -20.07 -25.34 5.30
CA GLY A 797 -18.97 -24.37 5.33
C GLY A 797 -18.66 -23.74 4.00
N VAL A 798 -17.76 -22.77 4.03
CA VAL A 798 -17.31 -22.04 2.84
C VAL A 798 -16.30 -22.87 2.04
N CYS A 799 -16.27 -22.70 0.72
CA CYS A 799 -15.21 -23.26 -0.11
C CYS A 799 -14.06 -22.25 -0.23
N VAL A 800 -12.83 -22.74 -0.10
CA VAL A 800 -11.62 -21.91 -0.04
C VAL A 800 -10.66 -22.30 -1.17
N GLN A 801 -10.21 -21.29 -1.91
CA GLN A 801 -9.23 -21.41 -2.98
C GLN A 801 -8.06 -20.47 -2.72
N ALA A 802 -6.83 -20.96 -2.83
CA ALA A 802 -5.63 -20.14 -2.68
C ALA A 802 -4.56 -20.46 -3.73
N SER A 803 -3.65 -19.52 -3.97
CA SER A 803 -2.57 -19.68 -4.95
C SER A 803 -1.51 -20.69 -4.52
N THR A 804 -1.18 -20.74 -3.23
CA THR A 804 -0.08 -21.56 -2.70
C THR A 804 -0.42 -22.26 -1.39
N LEU A 805 0.35 -23.28 -1.01
CA LEU A 805 0.08 -24.07 0.19
C LEU A 805 0.14 -23.21 1.47
N GLY A 806 1.14 -22.34 1.59
CA GLY A 806 1.26 -21.44 2.75
C GLY A 806 0.19 -20.34 2.81
N SER A 807 -0.31 -19.89 1.65
CA SER A 807 -1.45 -18.98 1.56
C SER A 807 -2.72 -19.63 2.08
N LEU A 808 -2.91 -20.89 1.70
CA LEU A 808 -4.06 -21.68 2.09
C LEU A 808 -4.05 -21.94 3.60
N GLU A 809 -2.91 -22.34 4.16
CA GLU A 809 -2.76 -22.57 5.61
C GLU A 809 -3.09 -21.31 6.42
N ALA A 810 -2.56 -20.15 6.01
CA ALA A 810 -2.83 -18.87 6.68
C ALA A 810 -4.33 -18.50 6.64
N LEU A 811 -4.98 -18.72 5.50
CA LEU A 811 -6.41 -18.46 5.34
C LEU A 811 -7.25 -19.41 6.20
N LEU A 812 -6.90 -20.69 6.26
CA LEU A 812 -7.60 -21.68 7.09
C LEU A 812 -7.46 -21.38 8.59
N GLU A 813 -6.26 -21.04 9.06
CA GLU A 813 -6.04 -20.70 10.47
C GLU A 813 -6.83 -19.44 10.87
N PHE A 814 -6.89 -18.46 9.96
CA PHE A 814 -7.70 -17.27 10.15
C PHE A 814 -9.21 -17.57 10.20
N LEU A 815 -9.72 -18.41 9.30
CA LEU A 815 -11.12 -18.84 9.30
C LEU A 815 -11.47 -19.64 10.56
N ARG A 816 -10.56 -20.50 11.02
CA ARG A 816 -10.68 -21.26 12.27
C ARG A 816 -10.79 -20.33 13.48
N THR A 817 -9.92 -19.33 13.56
CA THR A 817 -9.95 -18.29 14.62
C THR A 817 -11.26 -17.50 14.59
N SER A 818 -11.77 -17.24 13.38
CA SER A 818 -13.03 -16.54 13.15
C SER A 818 -14.28 -17.42 13.31
N LYS A 819 -14.11 -18.70 13.64
CA LYS A 819 -15.18 -19.70 13.79
C LYS A 819 -16.04 -19.89 12.53
N ILE A 820 -15.44 -19.74 11.35
CA ILE A 820 -16.10 -19.99 10.07
C ILE A 820 -15.75 -21.42 9.62
N PRO A 821 -16.75 -22.30 9.45
CA PRO A 821 -16.49 -23.67 9.01
C PRO A 821 -16.12 -23.70 7.52
N VAL A 822 -15.23 -24.61 7.16
CA VAL A 822 -14.72 -24.78 5.79
C VAL A 822 -15.18 -26.13 5.27
N SER A 823 -15.86 -26.15 4.11
CA SER A 823 -16.41 -27.36 3.50
C SER A 823 -15.54 -27.93 2.38
N GLY A 824 -14.68 -27.11 1.78
CA GLY A 824 -13.85 -27.49 0.65
C GLY A 824 -12.62 -26.62 0.53
N ILE A 825 -11.51 -27.25 0.13
CA ILE A 825 -10.19 -26.64 0.03
C ILE A 825 -9.57 -27.09 -1.28
N ASN A 826 -9.04 -26.15 -2.07
CA ASN A 826 -8.32 -26.47 -3.29
C ASN A 826 -7.29 -25.36 -3.61
N ILE A 827 -6.29 -25.70 -4.45
CA ILE A 827 -5.14 -24.83 -4.77
C ILE A 827 -5.14 -24.54 -6.27
N GLY A 828 -4.85 -23.30 -6.65
CA GLY A 828 -4.81 -22.85 -8.05
C GLY A 828 -6.11 -22.19 -8.51
N PRO A 829 -6.38 -22.09 -9.83
CA PRO A 829 -7.58 -21.45 -10.36
C PRO A 829 -8.87 -22.19 -9.97
N VAL A 830 -9.99 -21.46 -9.97
CA VAL A 830 -11.32 -22.02 -9.65
C VAL A 830 -11.85 -22.79 -10.85
N TYR A 831 -12.28 -24.03 -10.63
CA TYR A 831 -12.89 -24.87 -11.67
C TYR A 831 -14.38 -25.09 -11.44
N LYS A 832 -15.08 -25.59 -12.47
CA LYS A 832 -16.51 -25.92 -12.40
C LYS A 832 -16.87 -26.84 -11.23
N LYS A 833 -16.02 -27.81 -10.90
CA LYS A 833 -16.22 -28.73 -9.76
C LYS A 833 -16.32 -28.00 -8.42
N ASP A 834 -15.57 -26.91 -8.26
CA ASP A 834 -15.52 -26.14 -7.01
C ASP A 834 -16.81 -25.32 -6.85
N ILE A 835 -17.33 -24.77 -7.96
CA ILE A 835 -18.66 -24.13 -8.00
C ILE A 835 -19.76 -25.11 -7.64
N MET A 836 -19.76 -26.29 -8.26
CA MET A 836 -20.79 -27.30 -7.97
C MET A 836 -20.78 -27.72 -6.50
N ARG A 837 -19.60 -27.83 -5.88
CA ARG A 837 -19.48 -28.09 -4.45
C ARG A 837 -20.09 -26.96 -3.61
N ALA A 838 -19.79 -25.70 -3.93
CA ALA A 838 -20.39 -24.55 -3.25
C ALA A 838 -21.91 -24.45 -3.48
N ALA A 839 -22.41 -24.89 -4.64
CA ALA A 839 -23.85 -24.91 -4.96
C ALA A 839 -24.65 -25.77 -3.97
N THR A 840 -24.07 -26.88 -3.49
CA THR A 840 -24.72 -27.75 -2.49
C THR A 840 -25.01 -27.02 -1.17
N MET A 841 -24.33 -25.90 -0.89
CA MET A 841 -24.57 -25.09 0.31
C MET A 841 -25.79 -24.18 0.17
N LEU A 842 -26.29 -23.90 -1.03
CA LEU A 842 -27.48 -23.05 -1.22
C LEU A 842 -28.71 -23.64 -0.51
N GLU A 843 -28.85 -24.96 -0.56
CA GLU A 843 -29.94 -25.69 0.11
C GLU A 843 -29.69 -25.90 1.61
N LYS A 844 -28.43 -26.19 2.00
CA LYS A 844 -28.09 -26.48 3.41
C LYS A 844 -27.97 -25.23 4.28
N ALA A 845 -27.23 -24.23 3.81
CA ALA A 845 -26.90 -23.01 4.54
C ALA A 845 -26.49 -21.89 3.57
N LYS A 846 -27.46 -21.09 3.14
CA LYS A 846 -27.27 -19.99 2.17
C LYS A 846 -26.17 -18.99 2.56
N GLU A 847 -25.91 -18.78 3.86
CA GLU A 847 -24.79 -17.93 4.31
C GLU A 847 -23.40 -18.46 3.92
N PHE A 848 -23.25 -19.76 3.69
CA PHE A 848 -21.98 -20.41 3.36
C PHE A 848 -21.86 -20.79 1.87
N ALA A 849 -22.85 -20.43 1.05
CA ALA A 849 -22.83 -20.63 -0.41
C ALA A 849 -21.92 -19.61 -1.11
N VAL A 850 -20.64 -19.63 -0.73
CA VAL A 850 -19.62 -18.67 -1.17
C VAL A 850 -18.29 -19.37 -1.42
N ILE A 851 -17.51 -18.82 -2.35
CA ILE A 851 -16.13 -19.24 -2.60
C ILE A 851 -15.20 -18.07 -2.24
N LEU A 852 -14.25 -18.34 -1.35
CA LEU A 852 -13.20 -17.39 -0.95
C LEU A 852 -11.94 -17.67 -1.78
N CYS A 853 -11.63 -16.78 -2.72
CA CYS A 853 -10.49 -16.87 -3.61
C CYS A 853 -9.39 -15.90 -3.19
N PHE A 854 -8.28 -16.45 -2.69
CA PHE A 854 -7.15 -15.67 -2.21
C PHE A 854 -6.00 -15.71 -3.20
N ASP A 855 -5.73 -14.56 -3.84
CA ASP A 855 -4.66 -14.39 -4.84
C ASP A 855 -4.79 -15.38 -6.02
N VAL A 856 -6.04 -15.67 -6.42
CA VAL A 856 -6.36 -16.61 -7.48
C VAL A 856 -7.14 -15.92 -8.58
N LYS A 857 -6.74 -16.18 -9.84
CA LYS A 857 -7.49 -15.74 -11.01
C LYS A 857 -8.74 -16.61 -11.20
N VAL A 858 -9.86 -15.95 -11.45
CA VAL A 858 -11.15 -16.57 -11.75
C VAL A 858 -11.47 -16.25 -13.20
N ASP A 859 -11.65 -17.28 -14.01
CA ASP A 859 -12.00 -17.13 -15.42
C ASP A 859 -13.42 -16.61 -15.58
N LYS A 860 -13.67 -15.87 -16.66
CA LYS A 860 -14.98 -15.24 -16.88
C LYS A 860 -16.12 -16.26 -16.99
N GLU A 861 -15.87 -17.38 -17.66
CA GLU A 861 -16.85 -18.48 -17.78
C GLU A 861 -17.25 -19.07 -16.42
N ILE A 862 -16.31 -19.11 -15.48
CA ILE A 862 -16.51 -19.59 -14.11
C ILE A 862 -17.30 -18.56 -13.30
N GLN A 863 -17.01 -17.27 -13.47
CA GLN A 863 -17.76 -16.19 -12.84
C GLN A 863 -19.22 -16.16 -13.33
N ASP A 864 -19.44 -16.26 -14.64
CA ASP A 864 -20.78 -16.26 -15.24
C ASP A 864 -21.60 -17.46 -14.74
N LEU A 865 -20.99 -18.65 -14.66
CA LEU A 865 -21.63 -19.85 -14.10
C LEU A 865 -21.99 -19.68 -12.61
N ALA A 866 -21.13 -19.04 -11.82
CA ALA A 866 -21.40 -18.79 -10.41
C ALA A 866 -22.57 -17.81 -10.23
N ASP A 867 -22.63 -16.77 -11.05
CA ASP A 867 -23.72 -15.79 -11.04
C ASP A 867 -25.06 -16.42 -11.49
N GLU A 868 -25.06 -17.33 -12.47
CA GLU A 868 -26.24 -18.11 -12.88
C GLU A 868 -26.78 -19.00 -11.75
N LEU A 869 -25.89 -19.63 -10.99
CA LEU A 869 -26.26 -20.50 -9.86
C LEU A 869 -26.53 -19.74 -8.56
N GLY A 870 -26.28 -18.42 -8.52
CA GLY A 870 -26.46 -17.59 -7.32
C GLY A 870 -25.39 -17.76 -6.25
N ILE A 871 -24.18 -18.18 -6.63
CA ILE A 871 -23.03 -18.39 -5.74
C ILE A 871 -22.13 -17.15 -5.78
N LYS A 872 -21.79 -16.60 -4.61
CA LYS A 872 -20.89 -15.45 -4.55
C LYS A 872 -19.43 -15.88 -4.48
N ILE A 873 -18.63 -15.39 -5.43
CA ILE A 873 -17.17 -15.52 -5.44
C ILE A 873 -16.57 -14.22 -4.88
N PHE A 874 -15.85 -14.33 -3.77
CA PHE A 874 -15.07 -13.23 -3.22
C PHE A 874 -13.62 -13.40 -3.61
N LYS A 875 -13.04 -12.36 -4.19
CA LYS A 875 -11.63 -12.32 -4.61
C LYS A 875 -10.91 -11.19 -3.89
N ALA A 876 -9.77 -11.50 -3.29
CA ALA A 876 -8.83 -10.48 -2.83
C ALA A 876 -7.41 -11.03 -2.74
N ASP A 877 -6.46 -10.11 -2.75
CA ASP A 877 -5.03 -10.41 -2.60
C ASP A 877 -4.59 -10.33 -1.12
N ILE A 878 -5.50 -9.91 -0.23
CA ILE A 878 -5.29 -9.74 1.21
C ILE A 878 -6.41 -10.48 1.96
N ILE A 879 -6.03 -11.33 2.92
CA ILE A 879 -6.95 -12.20 3.70
C ILE A 879 -8.04 -11.39 4.40
N TYR A 880 -7.71 -10.22 4.96
CA TYR A 880 -8.67 -9.39 5.69
C TYR A 880 -9.77 -8.83 4.80
N HIS A 881 -9.47 -8.44 3.56
CA HIS A 881 -10.49 -7.94 2.64
C HIS A 881 -11.48 -9.04 2.24
N LEU A 882 -11.02 -10.28 2.06
CA LEU A 882 -11.91 -11.42 1.87
C LEU A 882 -12.85 -11.59 3.07
N PHE A 883 -12.32 -11.44 4.28
CA PHE A 883 -13.12 -11.54 5.49
C PHE A 883 -14.12 -10.39 5.62
N ASP A 884 -13.72 -9.15 5.39
CA ASP A 884 -14.61 -7.99 5.45
C ASP A 884 -15.77 -8.14 4.45
N GLN A 885 -15.47 -8.61 3.24
CA GLN A 885 -16.47 -8.93 2.22
C GLN A 885 -17.41 -10.05 2.68
N PHE A 886 -16.87 -11.12 3.24
CA PHE A 886 -17.66 -12.25 3.75
C PHE A 886 -18.56 -11.85 4.93
N VAL A 887 -18.06 -11.08 5.89
CA VAL A 887 -18.83 -10.60 7.05
C VAL A 887 -19.93 -9.66 6.61
N ALA A 888 -19.65 -8.75 5.68
CA ALA A 888 -20.67 -7.86 5.10
C ALA A 888 -21.79 -8.67 4.42
N TYR A 889 -21.42 -9.66 3.61
CA TYR A 889 -22.37 -10.57 2.97
C TYR A 889 -23.20 -11.37 3.97
N ASN A 890 -22.55 -11.97 4.97
CA ASN A 890 -23.24 -12.76 5.98
C ASN A 890 -24.24 -11.89 6.77
N LYS A 891 -23.85 -10.66 7.11
CA LYS A 891 -24.74 -9.70 7.77
C LYS A 891 -25.97 -9.37 6.91
N GLU A 892 -25.78 -9.18 5.60
CA GLU A 892 -26.88 -8.93 4.67
C GLU A 892 -27.83 -10.14 4.57
N ILE A 893 -27.30 -11.36 4.45
CA ILE A 893 -28.11 -12.58 4.40
C ILE A 893 -28.88 -12.81 5.71
N VAL A 894 -28.24 -12.60 6.86
CA VAL A 894 -28.91 -12.71 8.16
C VAL A 894 -30.01 -11.65 8.30
N GLU A 895 -29.78 -10.42 7.84
CA GLU A 895 -30.80 -9.38 7.85
C GLU A 895 -31.97 -9.69 6.91
N GLN A 896 -31.72 -10.26 5.73
CA GLN A 896 -32.76 -10.73 4.82
C GLN A 896 -33.59 -11.86 5.44
N LYS A 897 -32.94 -12.90 5.98
CA LYS A 897 -33.62 -13.98 6.71
C LYS A 897 -34.48 -13.42 7.85
N ARG A 898 -33.96 -12.43 8.59
CA ARG A 898 -34.68 -11.77 9.68
C ARG A 898 -35.92 -11.02 9.17
N LYS A 899 -35.83 -10.33 8.02
CA LYS A 899 -36.98 -9.65 7.40
C LYS A 899 -38.05 -10.64 6.93
N ASP A 900 -37.65 -11.75 6.33
CA ASP A 900 -38.57 -12.79 5.85
C ASP A 900 -39.31 -13.50 7.00
N GLN A 901 -38.63 -13.69 8.14
CA GLN A 901 -39.20 -14.31 9.34
C GLN A 901 -39.98 -13.34 10.25
N ALA A 902 -39.79 -12.02 10.10
CA ALA A 902 -40.40 -11.00 10.96
C ALA A 902 -41.95 -11.10 11.07
N PRO A 903 -42.72 -11.40 10.01
CA PRO A 903 -44.18 -11.51 10.11
C PRO A 903 -44.67 -12.68 10.98
N GLN A 904 -43.83 -13.71 11.15
CA GLN A 904 -44.15 -14.90 11.95
C GLN A 904 -43.63 -14.79 13.39
N ALA A 905 -42.75 -13.82 13.67
CA ALA A 905 -42.23 -13.54 15.00
C ALA A 905 -43.28 -12.79 15.85
N VAL A 906 -43.80 -13.46 16.88
CA VAL A 906 -44.81 -12.90 17.79
C VAL A 906 -44.15 -12.53 19.11
N PHE A 907 -43.94 -11.24 19.34
CA PHE A 907 -43.38 -10.74 20.59
C PHE A 907 -44.37 -10.92 21.76
N PRO A 908 -43.88 -11.34 22.94
CA PRO A 908 -44.74 -11.66 24.07
C PRO A 908 -45.33 -10.38 24.68
N CYS A 909 -46.65 -10.34 24.88
CA CYS A 909 -47.29 -9.25 25.62
C CYS A 909 -48.49 -9.73 26.44
N THR A 910 -48.74 -9.03 27.55
CA THR A 910 -49.95 -9.16 28.37
C THR A 910 -50.62 -7.80 28.46
N LEU A 911 -51.91 -7.75 28.13
CA LEU A 911 -52.71 -6.54 28.05
C LEU A 911 -53.87 -6.61 29.03
N LYS A 912 -54.24 -5.46 29.60
CA LYS A 912 -55.47 -5.29 30.38
C LYS A 912 -56.38 -4.28 29.70
N ILE A 913 -57.66 -4.59 29.64
CA ILE A 913 -58.65 -3.66 29.11
C ILE A 913 -58.84 -2.53 30.13
N VAL A 914 -58.79 -1.28 29.67
CA VAL A 914 -59.08 -0.12 30.52
C VAL A 914 -60.60 -0.08 30.77
N PRO A 915 -61.07 -0.06 32.03
CA PRO A 915 -62.50 -0.08 32.34
C PRO A 915 -63.26 1.06 31.65
N GLY A 916 -64.38 0.74 31.00
CA GLY A 916 -65.18 1.72 30.25
C GLY A 916 -64.60 2.18 28.90
N ALA A 917 -63.44 1.68 28.49
CA ALA A 917 -62.78 2.03 27.23
C ALA A 917 -63.05 1.02 26.11
N ILE A 918 -64.31 0.62 25.91
CA ILE A 918 -64.72 -0.18 24.75
C ILE A 918 -65.40 0.73 23.73
N PHE A 919 -64.76 0.92 22.58
CA PHE A 919 -65.28 1.77 21.51
C PHE A 919 -66.13 0.99 20.51
N ASN A 920 -65.73 -0.25 20.21
CA ASN A 920 -66.52 -1.15 19.36
C ASN A 920 -66.47 -2.59 19.88
N LYS A 921 -67.65 -3.19 20.08
CA LYS A 921 -67.83 -4.51 20.73
C LYS A 921 -67.72 -5.70 19.78
N ARG A 922 -67.85 -5.49 18.47
CA ARG A 922 -67.84 -6.53 17.44
C ARG A 922 -66.99 -6.10 16.25
N ASP A 923 -66.34 -7.07 15.62
CA ASP A 923 -65.42 -6.96 14.48
C ASP A 923 -65.67 -5.76 13.54
N PRO A 924 -64.71 -4.81 13.40
CA PRO A 924 -63.42 -4.77 14.08
C PRO A 924 -63.58 -4.40 15.56
N ILE A 925 -63.00 -5.18 16.46
CA ILE A 925 -63.03 -4.90 17.91
C ILE A 925 -62.10 -3.72 18.18
N ILE A 926 -62.62 -2.67 18.83
CA ILE A 926 -61.83 -1.48 19.20
C ILE A 926 -61.92 -1.30 20.71
N ILE A 927 -60.79 -1.50 21.39
CA ILE A 927 -60.67 -1.47 22.85
C ILE A 927 -59.46 -0.65 23.28
N GLY A 928 -59.60 0.10 24.38
CA GLY A 928 -58.50 0.72 25.09
C GLY A 928 -57.83 -0.30 26.00
N VAL A 929 -56.53 -0.51 25.82
CA VAL A 929 -55.74 -1.46 26.60
C VAL A 929 -54.52 -0.79 27.22
N ASP A 930 -54.06 -1.34 28.34
CA ASP A 930 -52.78 -1.03 28.94
C ASP A 930 -51.83 -2.24 28.83
N VAL A 931 -50.56 -1.98 28.52
CA VAL A 931 -49.53 -3.02 28.35
C VAL A 931 -48.90 -3.32 29.71
N VAL A 932 -49.30 -4.44 30.31
CA VAL A 932 -48.86 -4.84 31.66
C VAL A 932 -47.44 -5.41 31.64
N GLU A 933 -47.16 -6.30 30.67
CA GLU A 933 -45.86 -6.95 30.49
C GLU A 933 -45.55 -7.09 29.00
N GLY A 934 -44.28 -6.93 28.64
CA GLY A 934 -43.80 -7.13 27.27
C GLY A 934 -44.04 -5.97 26.31
N THR A 935 -44.07 -6.30 25.02
CA THR A 935 -44.16 -5.33 23.93
C THR A 935 -45.21 -5.73 22.91
N LEU A 936 -46.17 -4.83 22.67
CA LEU A 936 -47.23 -5.01 21.69
C LEU A 936 -46.82 -4.35 20.37
N ARG A 937 -46.98 -5.08 19.26
CA ARG A 937 -46.68 -4.61 17.90
C ARG A 937 -47.89 -4.74 16.98
N THR A 938 -47.94 -3.95 15.92
CA THR A 938 -48.89 -4.17 14.82
C THR A 938 -48.70 -5.57 14.22
N GLY A 939 -49.80 -6.27 13.94
CA GLY A 939 -49.82 -7.64 13.43
C GLY A 939 -49.85 -8.73 14.51
N THR A 940 -49.68 -8.38 15.80
CA THR A 940 -49.66 -9.35 16.90
C THR A 940 -51.01 -10.08 17.02
N PRO A 941 -51.05 -11.42 16.96
CA PRO A 941 -52.26 -12.19 17.24
C PRO A 941 -52.55 -12.21 18.74
N LEU A 942 -53.82 -12.02 19.12
CA LEU A 942 -54.26 -11.92 20.52
C LEU A 942 -55.25 -13.04 20.89
N CYS A 943 -55.23 -13.44 22.16
CA CYS A 943 -56.13 -14.44 22.72
C CYS A 943 -56.46 -14.17 24.19
N VAL A 944 -57.57 -14.74 24.65
CA VAL A 944 -57.97 -14.77 26.06
C VAL A 944 -58.04 -16.21 26.50
N VAL A 945 -57.55 -16.51 27.70
CA VAL A 945 -57.60 -17.86 28.26
C VAL A 945 -58.65 -17.88 29.37
N LYS A 946 -59.65 -18.74 29.22
CA LYS A 946 -60.66 -19.00 30.26
C LYS A 946 -60.47 -20.39 30.83
N ILE A 947 -60.67 -20.52 32.13
CA ILE A 947 -60.70 -21.82 32.81
C ILE A 947 -62.17 -22.14 33.03
N ASP A 948 -62.64 -23.25 32.46
CA ASP A 948 -63.98 -23.73 32.73
C ASP A 948 -64.07 -24.18 34.20
N PRO A 949 -64.92 -23.55 35.03
CA PRO A 949 -65.00 -23.86 36.46
C PRO A 949 -65.49 -25.28 36.76
N THR A 950 -66.07 -25.99 35.78
CA THR A 950 -66.61 -27.34 35.96
C THR A 950 -65.66 -28.45 35.52
N THR A 951 -64.98 -28.28 34.39
CA THR A 951 -64.06 -29.29 33.82
C THR A 951 -62.60 -29.00 34.14
N ASN A 952 -62.29 -27.82 34.68
CA ASN A 952 -60.95 -27.30 34.92
C ASN A 952 -60.06 -27.29 33.66
N GLN A 953 -60.67 -27.40 32.47
CA GLN A 953 -60.00 -27.33 31.19
C GLN A 953 -59.83 -25.87 30.75
N ARG A 954 -58.73 -25.61 30.05
CA ARG A 954 -58.39 -24.26 29.57
C ARG A 954 -58.92 -24.08 28.16
N GLU A 955 -59.80 -23.11 27.98
CA GLU A 955 -60.30 -22.70 26.67
C GLU A 955 -59.54 -21.46 26.20
N ILE A 956 -58.87 -21.57 25.06
CA ILE A 956 -58.11 -20.47 24.45
C ILE A 956 -58.98 -19.82 23.36
N ILE A 957 -59.49 -18.63 23.64
CA ILE A 957 -60.35 -17.87 22.73
C ILE A 957 -59.47 -16.93 21.90
N SER A 958 -59.37 -17.20 20.59
CA SER A 958 -58.66 -16.33 19.63
C SER A 958 -59.48 -15.06 19.36
N LEU A 959 -58.86 -13.88 19.49
CA LEU A 959 -59.52 -12.58 19.26
C LEU A 959 -59.26 -11.99 17.86
N GLY A 960 -58.17 -12.38 17.21
CA GLY A 960 -57.73 -11.84 15.92
C GLY A 960 -56.34 -11.21 16.00
N LYS A 961 -55.97 -10.43 14.98
CA LYS A 961 -54.69 -9.69 14.90
C LYS A 961 -54.89 -8.20 15.09
N VAL A 962 -53.92 -7.55 15.72
CA VAL A 962 -53.89 -6.09 15.85
C VAL A 962 -53.56 -5.45 14.50
N THR A 963 -54.49 -4.69 13.92
CA THR A 963 -54.26 -4.02 12.63
C THR A 963 -53.70 -2.61 12.79
N SER A 964 -54.18 -1.89 13.81
CA SER A 964 -53.72 -0.54 14.11
C SER A 964 -53.75 -0.29 15.61
N MET A 965 -52.86 0.59 16.06
CA MET A 965 -52.80 1.08 17.43
C MET A 965 -52.71 2.60 17.41
N GLU A 966 -53.50 3.25 18.26
CA GLU A 966 -53.57 4.70 18.36
C GLU A 966 -53.43 5.15 19.81
N GLN A 967 -52.64 6.20 20.00
CA GLN A 967 -52.45 6.87 21.27
C GLN A 967 -52.67 8.37 21.06
N ASN A 968 -53.66 8.96 21.73
CA ASN A 968 -53.97 10.39 21.61
C ASN A 968 -54.06 10.87 20.15
N HIS A 969 -54.75 10.11 19.28
CA HIS A 969 -54.89 10.35 17.83
C HIS A 969 -53.57 10.29 17.02
N LYS A 970 -52.50 9.72 17.57
CA LYS A 970 -51.28 9.38 16.83
C LYS A 970 -51.18 7.88 16.65
N THR A 971 -50.85 7.44 15.44
CA THR A 971 -50.58 6.03 15.15
C THR A 971 -49.27 5.59 15.78
N VAL A 972 -49.27 4.41 16.39
CA VAL A 972 -48.10 3.83 17.08
C VAL A 972 -47.87 2.41 16.54
N GLU A 973 -46.64 2.08 16.17
CA GLU A 973 -46.30 0.74 15.68
C GLU A 973 -45.87 -0.22 16.80
N ILE A 974 -45.28 0.31 17.88
CA ILE A 974 -44.75 -0.45 19.01
C ILE A 974 -45.16 0.20 20.33
N ALA A 975 -45.79 -0.57 21.20
CA ALA A 975 -46.19 -0.16 22.55
C ALA A 975 -45.48 -1.01 23.61
N LYS A 976 -44.81 -0.36 24.57
CA LYS A 976 -44.08 -1.05 25.66
C LYS A 976 -44.71 -0.77 27.03
N LYS A 977 -44.44 -1.65 27.99
CA LYS A 977 -44.76 -1.44 29.41
C LYS A 977 -44.25 -0.06 29.89
N GLY A 978 -45.14 0.73 30.49
CA GLY A 978 -44.81 2.03 31.09
C GLY A 978 -44.66 3.20 30.12
N HIS A 979 -44.88 3.05 28.81
CA HIS A 979 -44.87 4.18 27.87
C HIS A 979 -46.05 5.15 28.06
N THR A 980 -47.08 4.80 28.82
CA THR A 980 -48.31 5.60 28.91
C THR A 980 -49.05 5.45 30.22
N GLY A 981 -49.50 6.57 30.80
CA GLY A 981 -50.56 6.61 31.82
C GLY A 981 -51.98 6.73 31.26
N ALA A 982 -52.15 6.84 29.93
CA ALA A 982 -53.43 7.14 29.27
C ALA A 982 -54.06 5.97 28.49
N GLY A 983 -53.45 4.77 28.50
CA GLY A 983 -53.92 3.62 27.70
C GLY A 983 -53.74 3.80 26.18
N ILE A 984 -53.84 2.70 25.43
CA ILE A 984 -53.64 2.64 23.97
C ILE A 984 -54.89 2.03 23.34
N ALA A 985 -55.46 2.68 22.35
CA ALA A 985 -56.57 2.13 21.59
C ALA A 985 -56.04 1.16 20.53
N ILE A 986 -56.51 -0.09 20.55
CA ILE A 986 -56.12 -1.10 19.56
C ILE A 986 -57.33 -1.54 18.75
N LYS A 987 -57.10 -1.71 17.44
CA LYS A 987 -58.07 -2.28 16.50
C LYS A 987 -57.68 -3.73 16.21
N ILE A 988 -58.60 -4.66 16.50
CA ILE A 988 -58.41 -6.10 16.32
C ILE A 988 -59.38 -6.59 15.25
N GLU A 989 -58.85 -7.22 14.22
CA GLU A 989 -59.63 -7.85 13.15
C GLU A 989 -59.48 -9.37 13.20
N SER A 990 -60.61 -10.06 13.06
CA SER A 990 -60.64 -11.52 12.92
C SER A 990 -60.40 -11.92 11.46
N ALA A 991 -59.83 -13.10 11.23
CA ALA A 991 -59.69 -13.62 9.88
C ALA A 991 -61.08 -13.95 9.29
N VAL A 992 -61.24 -13.83 7.97
CA VAL A 992 -62.53 -14.00 7.26
C VAL A 992 -63.19 -15.38 7.52
N TYR A 993 -62.39 -16.40 7.82
CA TYR A 993 -62.85 -17.76 8.12
C TYR A 993 -63.13 -18.02 9.62
N GLU A 994 -62.79 -17.09 10.52
CA GLU A 994 -63.05 -17.22 11.96
C GLU A 994 -64.36 -16.52 12.35
N SER A 995 -65.13 -17.13 13.27
CA SER A 995 -66.35 -16.52 13.78
C SER A 995 -66.03 -15.29 14.64
N SER A 996 -66.56 -14.12 14.25
CA SER A 996 -66.34 -12.84 14.96
C SER A 996 -66.68 -12.96 16.45
N LYS A 997 -65.70 -12.71 17.33
CA LYS A 997 -65.92 -12.68 18.78
C LYS A 997 -66.47 -11.31 19.22
N MET A 998 -67.12 -11.29 20.38
CA MET A 998 -67.82 -10.10 20.89
C MET A 998 -67.49 -9.90 22.37
N VAL A 999 -67.16 -8.66 22.71
CA VAL A 999 -66.92 -8.22 24.10
C VAL A 999 -68.24 -8.27 24.89
N GLY A 1000 -68.24 -8.92 26.05
CA GLY A 1000 -69.41 -9.13 26.90
C GLY A 1000 -70.10 -10.49 26.74
N ARG A 1001 -69.82 -11.23 25.65
CA ARG A 1001 -70.28 -12.62 25.46
C ARG A 1001 -69.14 -13.64 25.56
N HIS A 1002 -68.08 -13.43 24.78
CA HIS A 1002 -66.97 -14.38 24.70
C HIS A 1002 -65.87 -14.06 25.71
N PHE A 1003 -65.55 -12.77 25.89
CA PHE A 1003 -64.61 -12.28 26.90
C PHE A 1003 -65.15 -11.00 27.55
N LEU A 1004 -64.76 -10.77 28.79
CA LEU A 1004 -65.21 -9.68 29.66
C LEU A 1004 -64.15 -8.60 29.78
N GLU A 1005 -64.54 -7.42 30.27
CA GLU A 1005 -63.60 -6.31 30.56
C GLU A 1005 -62.56 -6.68 31.63
N THR A 1006 -62.88 -7.63 32.50
CA THR A 1006 -61.99 -8.11 33.56
C THR A 1006 -60.95 -9.12 33.08
N ASP A 1007 -61.09 -9.64 31.86
CA ASP A 1007 -60.22 -10.68 31.34
C ASP A 1007 -58.88 -10.09 30.88
N GLU A 1008 -57.77 -10.79 31.17
CA GLU A 1008 -56.46 -10.45 30.64
C GLU A 1008 -56.31 -10.98 29.21
N ILE A 1009 -55.75 -10.15 28.32
CA ILE A 1009 -55.49 -10.53 26.93
C ILE A 1009 -54.00 -10.84 26.78
N TYR A 1010 -53.68 -11.97 26.15
CA TYR A 1010 -52.32 -12.43 25.92
C TYR A 1010 -52.00 -12.46 24.42
N SER A 1011 -50.74 -12.23 24.07
CA SER A 1011 -50.22 -12.57 22.74
C SER A 1011 -50.35 -14.07 22.49
N LYS A 1012 -50.95 -14.46 21.37
CA LYS A 1012 -51.08 -15.85 20.93
C LYS A 1012 -49.76 -16.34 20.33
N VAL A 1013 -48.86 -16.76 21.21
CA VAL A 1013 -47.57 -17.33 20.82
C VAL A 1013 -47.77 -18.78 20.35
N SER A 1014 -47.10 -19.19 19.28
CA SER A 1014 -47.04 -20.57 18.78
C SER A 1014 -45.65 -21.17 18.94
N ARG A 1015 -45.51 -22.50 18.83
CA ARG A 1015 -44.18 -23.13 18.91
C ARG A 1015 -43.22 -22.60 17.83
N VAL A 1016 -43.71 -22.47 16.59
CA VAL A 1016 -42.96 -21.91 15.46
C VAL A 1016 -42.49 -20.49 15.76
N SER A 1017 -43.36 -19.64 16.34
CA SER A 1017 -42.96 -18.27 16.69
C SER A 1017 -41.88 -18.23 17.79
N ILE A 1018 -41.91 -19.16 18.76
CA ILE A 1018 -40.89 -19.26 19.80
C ILE A 1018 -39.55 -19.66 19.20
N ASP A 1019 -39.54 -20.60 18.27
CA ASP A 1019 -38.30 -21.07 17.67
C ASP A 1019 -37.68 -19.99 16.77
N ILE A 1020 -38.50 -19.23 16.01
CA ILE A 1020 -38.05 -18.03 15.28
C ILE A 1020 -37.48 -16.96 16.22
N LEU A 1021 -38.12 -16.72 17.37
CA LEU A 1021 -37.62 -15.77 18.36
C LEU A 1021 -36.27 -16.18 18.96
N LYS A 1022 -36.01 -17.49 19.11
CA LYS A 1022 -34.70 -18.00 19.58
C LYS A 1022 -33.63 -17.88 18.51
N GLU A 1023 -33.96 -18.16 17.27
CA GLU A 1023 -33.00 -18.22 16.16
C GLU A 1023 -32.61 -16.81 15.67
N SER A 1024 -33.58 -15.92 15.48
CA SER A 1024 -33.37 -14.66 14.73
C SER A 1024 -33.57 -13.37 15.55
N PHE A 1025 -34.24 -13.43 16.71
CA PHE A 1025 -34.61 -12.24 17.50
C PHE A 1025 -34.21 -12.33 18.98
N ARG A 1026 -33.28 -13.22 19.33
CA ARG A 1026 -32.90 -13.46 20.74
C ARG A 1026 -32.29 -12.22 21.40
N ASP A 1027 -31.53 -11.43 20.64
CA ASP A 1027 -30.86 -10.22 21.13
C ASP A 1027 -31.83 -9.04 21.32
N ASP A 1028 -32.97 -9.03 20.63
CA ASP A 1028 -34.01 -7.99 20.81
C ASP A 1028 -34.90 -8.23 22.04
N LEU A 1029 -34.84 -9.44 22.61
CA LEU A 1029 -35.64 -9.86 23.74
C LEU A 1029 -34.91 -9.61 25.06
N ASN A 1030 -35.50 -8.76 25.89
CA ASN A 1030 -35.02 -8.55 27.25
C ASN A 1030 -35.23 -9.81 28.11
N LYS A 1031 -34.45 -9.97 29.18
CA LYS A 1031 -34.59 -11.12 30.11
C LYS A 1031 -36.01 -11.23 30.67
N GLU A 1032 -36.69 -10.10 30.89
CA GLU A 1032 -38.07 -10.05 31.36
C GLU A 1032 -39.09 -10.52 30.30
N GLU A 1033 -38.88 -10.17 29.03
CA GLU A 1033 -39.73 -10.62 27.93
C GLU A 1033 -39.56 -12.12 27.68
N TRP A 1034 -38.35 -12.65 27.83
CA TRP A 1034 -38.11 -14.09 27.76
C TRP A 1034 -38.78 -14.84 28.92
N ALA A 1035 -38.74 -14.29 30.14
CA ALA A 1035 -39.49 -14.83 31.27
C ALA A 1035 -41.00 -14.83 31.01
N LEU A 1036 -41.52 -13.81 30.32
CA LEU A 1036 -42.92 -13.75 29.88
C LEU A 1036 -43.23 -14.85 28.85
N ILE A 1037 -42.34 -15.19 27.92
CA ILE A 1037 -42.52 -16.33 27.01
C ILE A 1037 -42.65 -17.64 27.79
N ILE A 1038 -41.84 -17.85 28.83
CA ILE A 1038 -41.92 -19.05 29.68
C ILE A 1038 -43.27 -19.10 30.42
N LYS A 1039 -43.76 -17.95 30.91
CA LYS A 1039 -45.08 -17.82 31.54
C LYS A 1039 -46.21 -18.11 30.55
N LEU A 1040 -46.15 -17.54 29.36
CA LEU A 1040 -47.12 -17.74 28.29
C LEU A 1040 -47.13 -19.19 27.78
N LYS A 1041 -45.96 -19.84 27.68
CA LYS A 1041 -45.84 -21.26 27.34
C LYS A 1041 -46.68 -22.13 28.30
N LYS A 1042 -46.61 -21.83 29.60
CA LYS A 1042 -47.42 -22.53 30.61
C LYS A 1042 -48.90 -22.18 30.53
N ILE A 1043 -49.25 -20.93 30.21
CA ILE A 1043 -50.65 -20.46 30.15
C ILE A 1043 -51.37 -21.05 28.93
N LEU A 1044 -50.72 -21.02 27.76
CA LEU A 1044 -51.24 -21.46 26.47
C LEU A 1044 -51.05 -22.96 26.19
N ASP A 1045 -50.52 -23.72 27.14
CA ASP A 1045 -50.28 -25.17 27.05
C ASP A 1045 -49.48 -25.58 25.80
N ILE A 1046 -48.40 -24.83 25.52
CA ILE A 1046 -47.52 -25.08 24.37
C ILE A 1046 -46.38 -26.00 24.84
N ASN A 1047 -46.23 -27.19 24.25
CA ASN A 1047 -45.14 -28.12 24.58
C ASN A 1047 -43.77 -27.73 23.98
#